data_AF-A0A2D5TP31-F1
#
_entry.id   AF-A0A2D5TP31-F1
#
_cell.length_a   1.000
_cell.length_b   1.000
_cell.length_c   1.000
_cell.angle_alpha   90.00
_cell.angle_beta   90.00
_cell.angle_gamma   90.00
#
_symmetry.space_group_name_H-M   'P 1'
#
loop_
_entity.id
_entity.type
_entity.pdbx_description
1 polymer ?
#
loop_
_entity_poly.entity_id
_entity_poly.type
_entity_poly.pdbx_seq_one_letter_code
_entity_poly.pdbx_strand_id
1 'polypeptide(L)'
;MNSFPLKLFLFFRLKMKRSQKAFVLFFLLLGFASHCQTSKNIISNRVQYTSNEGYHIIAPTTAVYGHLGFLWITGNNADNQNFLFENQEIVIQRFDGIGFYDVPLPETDATIINAFLFQDNPRGLFIRIDYKDKKTDLYHINPETQVFTLIENYIEVDGKYGYVTSFNLNGELTFVHCGKEEVALIKIENNRAVVKDSVPFEYNTNFSFPNWLSHDGEYTFLRVMDGVHYVVKYDGTFVKKMTRDDFDFQDNQPPIVLEHLNYACKIDGKYIYSSYDHPNIFLEFDEVNFRLKQIDTHAYRENDIWHWVGTSNKYLYTYSLIKEGAELKVINKNTFKIEESFQTDGFHVVAERDLNKEVVLLYNNTVDRILFNQNKIDTYLKGESIRAMLEISEDRYLISTDNKGIFELNTRTKETKKIKFTYRGKEVFITEPREIIKTSDGYIFNDTSNLYEVNSNYQVQQIHNHPLWFEETIQIGDKIYKGGVHHLGMLAFDIQTKTYERLEDYAFQTREFATNGSDLYIVSVNKGFFVYQNGVFLNFLPENEIAENLLSISYSESHGVLVSTKQGKIYAFDLEKKEFDLFYEDNLKASIVGMILDESGVLWLNTYAGIVSYNPQTNQEKRYTKKDGIYELEGNRYSTYKDSKGNLFIGSFKGLSVFNPQELKVSEKDLSLQFTELSFYNKNYKEWTTHRDLNFIKSQDEIILPSFNQRFSAKVSLLDIVNHKNYKYRYRLNDDSEEESSEWSSLYLENEIVFSNLSAGNYTLQVEALSAINQNQGNLLELSIISEKIFYRTWWFTILVLLSIVSFFSYLFYQFKSKERLYAENQIAMNEAKIKEAMMLEIHHRIKNNLQVVSGLLSIQAFNSTNPELKSKLKDSQGRIESIAGIHNILYKGDSQEDVLVEEYFNDIITYNKTLFTIPVAYVLDIDDVSLSMDKAIPLALTLNELINNSHKHAFQNIEAPQIKVSFKKDKDIVVFDYQDNGEFKVKTEERVSMGMKIINMMISQLKGEVEYLTEKSFHIKIKINLSK
;
A
#
# COMPACT_ATOMS: atom_id res chain seq x y z
N MET A 1 8.15 42.92 -11.67
CA MET A 1 9.20 43.69 -12.41
C MET A 1 10.02 42.73 -13.29
N ASN A 2 9.45 42.13 -14.35
CA ASN A 2 10.08 40.97 -15.03
C ASN A 2 10.33 41.18 -16.54
N SER A 3 11.03 42.24 -16.93
CA SER A 3 11.53 42.38 -18.33
C SER A 3 12.93 43.00 -18.45
N PHE A 4 13.64 43.19 -17.34
CA PHE A 4 14.99 43.74 -17.32
C PHE A 4 16.13 42.74 -17.67
N PRO A 5 16.08 41.43 -17.30
CA PRO A 5 17.25 40.57 -17.50
C PRO A 5 17.44 40.12 -18.97
N LEU A 6 16.37 40.06 -19.77
CA LEU A 6 16.46 39.63 -21.18
C LEU A 6 17.06 40.70 -22.10
N LYS A 7 16.87 41.99 -21.78
CA LYS A 7 17.44 43.10 -22.56
C LYS A 7 18.93 43.33 -22.27
N LEU A 8 19.39 43.04 -21.05
CA LEU A 8 20.82 43.15 -20.71
C LEU A 8 21.65 42.07 -21.42
N PHE A 9 21.14 40.84 -21.51
CA PHE A 9 21.85 39.72 -22.13
C PHE A 9 22.07 39.91 -23.64
N LEU A 10 21.14 40.59 -24.32
CA LEU A 10 21.26 40.96 -25.73
C LEU A 10 22.26 42.10 -25.97
N PHE A 11 22.41 43.04 -25.03
CA PHE A 11 23.34 44.17 -25.17
C PHE A 11 24.82 43.75 -25.05
N PHE A 12 25.12 42.73 -24.23
CA PHE A 12 26.49 42.24 -24.02
C PHE A 12 27.04 41.35 -25.14
N ARG A 13 26.21 40.93 -26.10
CA ARG A 13 26.63 39.98 -27.15
C ARG A 13 27.45 40.63 -28.27
N LEU A 14 27.43 41.97 -28.42
CA LEU A 14 27.89 42.59 -29.67
C LEU A 14 29.21 43.40 -29.64
N LYS A 15 29.88 43.67 -28.50
CA LYS A 15 31.03 44.61 -28.54
C LYS A 15 32.22 44.44 -27.57
N MET A 16 32.49 43.25 -27.00
CA MET A 16 33.69 43.06 -26.15
C MET A 16 34.59 41.89 -26.54
N LYS A 17 35.92 42.11 -26.46
CA LYS A 17 36.97 41.10 -26.69
C LYS A 17 36.98 40.05 -25.56
N ARG A 18 37.43 38.82 -25.89
CA ARG A 18 37.43 37.63 -25.01
C ARG A 18 38.06 37.85 -23.62
N SER A 19 39.11 38.67 -23.52
CA SER A 19 39.78 38.96 -22.24
C SER A 19 38.93 39.79 -21.27
N GLN A 20 38.09 40.70 -21.78
CA GLN A 20 37.17 41.49 -20.98
C GLN A 20 35.95 40.68 -20.52
N LYS A 21 35.53 39.68 -21.31
CA LYS A 21 34.48 38.73 -20.89
C LYS A 21 34.92 37.88 -19.71
N ALA A 22 36.18 37.43 -19.67
CA ALA A 22 36.72 36.70 -18.52
C ALA A 22 36.81 37.59 -17.26
N PHE A 23 37.21 38.86 -17.43
CA PHE A 23 37.34 39.82 -16.32
C PHE A 23 35.98 40.23 -15.72
N VAL A 24 34.95 40.39 -16.56
CA VAL A 24 33.57 40.69 -16.13
C VAL A 24 32.89 39.45 -15.55
N LEU A 25 33.17 38.24 -16.08
CA LEU A 25 32.68 36.99 -15.49
C LEU A 25 33.30 36.73 -14.11
N PHE A 26 34.58 37.07 -13.93
CA PHE A 26 35.27 36.99 -12.63
C PHE A 26 34.68 37.95 -11.60
N PHE A 27 34.34 39.19 -11.99
CA PHE A 27 33.66 40.15 -11.09
C PHE A 27 32.17 39.88 -10.88
N LEU A 28 31.46 39.26 -11.85
CA LEU A 28 30.09 38.80 -11.64
C LEU A 28 30.04 37.60 -10.68
N LEU A 29 31.03 36.70 -10.74
CA LEU A 29 31.18 35.61 -9.77
C LEU A 29 31.54 36.12 -8.36
N LEU A 30 32.33 37.19 -8.24
CA LEU A 30 32.61 37.86 -6.97
C LEU A 30 31.46 38.74 -6.47
N GLY A 31 30.66 39.32 -7.37
CA GLY A 31 29.48 40.14 -7.07
C GLY A 31 28.27 39.33 -6.62
N PHE A 32 28.15 38.08 -7.06
CA PHE A 32 27.16 37.13 -6.52
C PHE A 32 27.57 36.50 -5.18
N ALA A 33 28.85 36.60 -4.79
CA ALA A 33 29.35 36.11 -3.50
C ALA A 33 29.29 37.15 -2.37
N SER A 34 28.94 38.41 -2.64
CA SER A 34 28.95 39.52 -1.67
C SER A 34 27.56 40.14 -1.41
N HIS A 35 26.50 39.44 -1.80
CA HIS A 35 25.11 39.75 -1.45
C HIS A 35 24.34 38.53 -0.90
N CYS A 36 25.04 37.64 -0.20
CA CYS A 36 24.41 36.75 0.76
C CYS A 36 24.68 37.31 2.16
N GLN A 37 24.00 38.42 2.47
CA GLN A 37 23.82 38.80 3.87
C GLN A 37 22.98 37.69 4.49
N THR A 38 23.65 36.88 5.30
CA THR A 38 23.15 35.88 6.23
C THR A 38 21.70 36.11 6.65
N SER A 39 20.75 35.50 5.94
CA SER A 39 19.48 35.16 6.57
C SER A 39 19.79 34.11 7.62
N LYS A 40 19.42 34.39 8.86
CA LYS A 40 19.25 33.34 9.86
C LYS A 40 18.10 32.48 9.35
N ASN A 41 18.37 31.45 8.57
CA ASN A 41 17.30 30.51 8.19
C ASN A 41 16.94 29.70 9.46
N ILE A 42 15.93 30.19 10.20
CA ILE A 42 15.21 29.40 11.19
C ILE A 42 14.44 28.31 10.45
N ILE A 43 14.12 28.48 9.17
CA ILE A 43 13.56 27.41 8.35
C ILE A 43 14.63 26.38 7.99
N SER A 44 14.36 25.13 8.38
CA SER A 44 15.18 23.97 8.05
C SER A 44 14.89 23.45 6.64
N ASN A 45 13.60 23.42 6.27
CA ASN A 45 13.11 22.86 5.02
C ASN A 45 11.68 23.32 4.75
N ARG A 46 11.30 23.41 3.46
CA ARG A 46 9.91 23.56 3.01
C ARG A 46 9.60 22.37 2.12
N VAL A 47 8.52 21.65 2.43
CA VAL A 47 8.04 20.53 1.64
C VAL A 47 6.63 20.83 1.20
N GLN A 48 6.43 20.90 -0.12
CA GLN A 48 5.12 21.08 -0.72
C GLN A 48 4.57 19.72 -1.15
N TYR A 49 3.30 19.49 -0.86
CA TYR A 49 2.53 18.32 -1.25
C TYR A 49 1.37 18.74 -2.16
N THR A 50 1.02 17.86 -3.10
CA THR A 50 0.06 18.08 -4.17
C THR A 50 -0.78 16.81 -4.40
N SER A 51 -1.53 16.77 -5.49
CA SER A 51 -2.29 15.58 -5.91
C SER A 51 -1.44 14.34 -6.15
N ASN A 52 -0.14 14.48 -6.46
CA ASN A 52 0.76 13.34 -6.62
C ASN A 52 0.94 12.55 -5.32
N GLU A 53 0.79 13.21 -4.16
CA GLU A 53 0.89 12.63 -2.83
C GLU A 53 -0.48 12.26 -2.23
N GLY A 54 -1.54 12.34 -3.04
CA GLY A 54 -2.91 11.98 -2.65
C GLY A 54 -3.78 13.14 -2.15
N TYR A 55 -3.25 14.37 -2.10
CA TYR A 55 -4.01 15.54 -1.65
C TYR A 55 -4.91 16.08 -2.78
N HIS A 56 -6.22 15.99 -2.60
CA HIS A 56 -7.20 16.39 -3.62
C HIS A 56 -8.29 17.34 -3.09
N ILE A 57 -8.00 18.09 -2.03
CA ILE A 57 -8.88 19.17 -1.58
C ILE A 57 -8.52 20.45 -2.35
N ILE A 58 -9.51 21.15 -2.96
CA ILE A 58 -9.28 22.38 -3.75
C ILE A 58 -9.72 23.67 -3.03
N ALA A 59 -10.46 23.53 -1.92
CA ALA A 59 -10.87 24.64 -1.06
C ALA A 59 -10.90 24.14 0.40
N PRO A 60 -9.75 24.11 1.09
CA PRO A 60 -9.70 23.64 2.47
C PRO A 60 -10.49 24.59 3.37
N THR A 61 -11.38 24.03 4.20
CA THR A 61 -12.19 24.79 5.16
C THR A 61 -11.55 24.80 6.55
N THR A 62 -10.95 23.69 6.98
CA THR A 62 -10.25 23.58 8.27
C THR A 62 -9.19 22.50 8.25
N ALA A 63 -8.15 22.68 9.07
CA ALA A 63 -7.10 21.69 9.27
C ALA A 63 -6.64 21.71 10.73
N VAL A 64 -6.55 20.55 11.37
CA VAL A 64 -6.18 20.41 12.78
C VAL A 64 -5.33 19.17 13.01
N TYR A 65 -4.42 19.22 13.98
CA TYR A 65 -3.65 18.05 14.40
C TYR A 65 -4.40 17.27 15.48
N GLY A 66 -4.58 15.97 15.25
CA GLY A 66 -5.07 15.04 16.27
C GLY A 66 -4.00 14.70 17.30
N HIS A 67 -4.39 14.13 18.44
CA HIS A 67 -3.46 13.76 19.52
C HIS A 67 -2.40 12.72 19.10
N LEU A 68 -2.69 11.89 18.10
CA LEU A 68 -1.77 10.91 17.50
C LEU A 68 -0.77 11.53 16.51
N GLY A 69 -0.84 12.84 16.26
CA GLY A 69 0.07 13.55 15.38
C GLY A 69 -0.31 13.59 13.89
N PHE A 70 -1.40 12.93 13.49
CA PHE A 70 -1.97 13.09 12.15
C PHE A 70 -2.55 14.49 11.97
N LEU A 71 -2.32 15.08 10.80
CA LEU A 71 -3.01 16.29 10.36
C LEU A 71 -4.32 15.89 9.69
N TRP A 72 -5.44 16.44 10.13
CA TRP A 72 -6.76 16.21 9.56
C TRP A 72 -7.22 17.45 8.83
N ILE A 73 -7.69 17.30 7.61
CA ILE A 73 -8.05 18.39 6.71
C ILE A 73 -9.42 18.10 6.15
N THR A 74 -10.27 19.11 6.04
CA THR A 74 -11.54 18.99 5.33
C THR A 74 -11.72 20.16 4.35
N GLY A 75 -12.49 19.91 3.30
CA GLY A 75 -12.79 20.89 2.26
C GLY A 75 -13.41 20.24 1.02
N ASN A 76 -13.40 20.98 -0.08
CA ASN A 76 -14.10 20.55 -1.30
C ASN A 76 -13.20 19.63 -2.14
N ASN A 77 -13.77 18.53 -2.63
CA ASN A 77 -13.07 17.58 -3.50
C ASN A 77 -12.74 18.19 -4.88
N ALA A 78 -11.50 18.03 -5.32
CA ALA A 78 -10.98 18.50 -6.60
C ALA A 78 -11.45 17.67 -7.80
N ASP A 79 -11.81 16.39 -7.62
CA ASP A 79 -12.13 15.47 -8.73
C ASP A 79 -13.49 15.76 -9.39
N ASN A 80 -14.30 16.64 -8.81
CA ASN A 80 -15.68 16.92 -9.23
C ASN A 80 -15.83 18.24 -10.03
N GLN A 81 -14.83 18.61 -10.85
CA GLN A 81 -14.78 19.89 -11.60
C GLN A 81 -15.85 20.08 -12.70
N ASN A 82 -16.74 19.12 -12.95
CA ASN A 82 -17.66 19.15 -14.10
C ASN A 82 -19.13 19.46 -13.81
N PHE A 83 -19.52 19.82 -12.59
CA PHE A 83 -20.88 20.28 -12.32
C PHE A 83 -20.85 21.64 -11.61
N LEU A 84 -21.85 22.46 -11.96
CA LEU A 84 -22.13 23.79 -11.41
C LEU A 84 -21.84 23.85 -9.90
N PHE A 85 -21.40 25.01 -9.41
CA PHE A 85 -21.07 25.37 -8.00
C PHE A 85 -22.06 24.88 -6.90
N GLU A 86 -23.18 24.25 -7.26
CA GLU A 86 -24.22 23.77 -6.34
C GLU A 86 -23.99 22.35 -5.79
N ASN A 87 -23.11 21.52 -6.35
CA ASN A 87 -22.89 20.13 -5.90
C ASN A 87 -21.39 19.79 -5.71
N GLN A 88 -20.67 20.53 -4.85
CA GLN A 88 -19.31 20.15 -4.47
C GLN A 88 -19.34 19.13 -3.33
N GLU A 89 -18.67 17.98 -3.52
CA GLU A 89 -18.57 16.95 -2.49
C GLU A 89 -17.53 17.37 -1.43
N ILE A 90 -17.94 17.36 -0.17
CA ILE A 90 -17.05 17.62 0.97
C ILE A 90 -16.33 16.34 1.33
N VAL A 91 -15.00 16.42 1.44
CA VAL A 91 -14.14 15.30 1.86
C VAL A 91 -13.36 15.67 3.10
N ILE A 92 -12.91 14.63 3.81
CA ILE A 92 -11.98 14.73 4.93
C ILE A 92 -10.79 13.83 4.63
N GLN A 93 -9.59 14.40 4.67
CA GLN A 93 -8.33 13.70 4.47
C GLN A 93 -7.50 13.74 5.75
N ARG A 94 -6.86 12.62 6.09
CA ARG A 94 -5.87 12.50 7.14
C ARG A 94 -4.48 12.40 6.51
N PHE A 95 -3.51 13.10 7.07
CA PHE A 95 -2.12 13.14 6.61
C PHE A 95 -1.18 12.63 7.71
N ASP A 96 -0.34 11.67 7.36
CA ASP A 96 0.59 10.98 8.27
C ASP A 96 2.04 11.51 8.22
N GLY A 97 2.27 12.57 7.46
CA GLY A 97 3.61 13.13 7.20
C GLY A 97 4.21 12.68 5.86
N ILE A 98 3.64 11.66 5.21
CA ILE A 98 4.09 11.10 3.93
C ILE A 98 3.00 11.21 2.87
N GLY A 99 1.78 10.79 3.18
CA GLY A 99 0.67 10.73 2.23
C GLY A 99 -0.68 11.10 2.85
N PHE A 100 -1.62 11.45 1.98
CA PHE A 100 -2.99 11.81 2.36
C PHE A 100 -3.93 10.63 2.13
N TYR A 101 -4.87 10.42 3.06
CA TYR A 101 -5.82 9.32 3.01
C TYR A 101 -7.22 9.85 3.30
N ASP A 102 -8.19 9.42 2.50
CA ASP A 102 -9.59 9.79 2.70
C ASP A 102 -10.17 9.04 3.90
N VAL A 103 -10.94 9.77 4.69
CA VAL A 103 -11.74 9.23 5.78
C VAL A 103 -13.21 9.32 5.38
N PRO A 104 -13.95 8.21 5.34
CA PRO A 104 -15.35 8.24 4.94
C PRO A 104 -16.18 9.04 5.96
N LEU A 105 -16.97 10.00 5.49
CA LEU A 105 -17.92 10.72 6.33
C LEU A 105 -19.10 9.81 6.74
N PRO A 106 -19.82 10.13 7.84
CA PRO A 106 -21.01 9.40 8.25
C PRO A 106 -22.06 9.30 7.13
N GLU A 107 -22.65 8.12 6.95
CA GLU A 107 -23.74 7.92 5.97
C GLU A 107 -24.94 8.81 6.30
N THR A 108 -25.44 9.51 5.28
CA THR A 108 -26.53 10.49 5.41
C THR A 108 -27.23 10.69 4.08
N ASP A 109 -28.57 10.83 4.11
CA ASP A 109 -29.39 11.14 2.94
C ASP A 109 -29.41 12.64 2.60
N ALA A 110 -28.87 13.50 3.49
CA ALA A 110 -28.88 14.96 3.34
C ALA A 110 -27.60 15.46 2.67
N THR A 111 -27.71 16.46 1.78
CA THR A 111 -26.54 17.06 1.12
C THR A 111 -25.70 17.85 2.12
N ILE A 112 -24.43 17.47 2.27
CA ILE A 112 -23.43 18.18 3.07
C ILE A 112 -23.01 19.44 2.32
N ILE A 113 -23.06 20.60 2.99
CA ILE A 113 -22.62 21.89 2.43
C ILE A 113 -21.21 22.22 2.92
N ASN A 114 -20.94 22.02 4.20
CA ASN A 114 -19.64 22.32 4.81
C ASN A 114 -19.32 21.33 5.92
N ALA A 115 -18.02 21.17 6.19
CA ALA A 115 -17.54 20.51 7.39
C ALA A 115 -16.43 21.33 8.04
N PHE A 116 -16.42 21.31 9.38
CA PHE A 116 -15.45 22.02 10.19
C PHE A 116 -14.84 21.09 11.24
N LEU A 117 -13.50 21.03 11.29
CA LEU A 117 -12.76 20.21 12.25
C LEU A 117 -12.35 21.02 13.49
N PHE A 118 -12.44 20.37 14.65
CA PHE A 118 -12.08 20.96 15.94
C PHE A 118 -11.27 19.96 16.78
N GLN A 119 -10.27 20.46 17.49
CA GLN A 119 -9.49 19.66 18.43
C GLN A 119 -9.86 20.04 19.87
N ASP A 120 -10.11 19.05 20.72
CA ASP A 120 -10.24 19.18 22.18
C ASP A 120 -9.16 18.29 22.83
N ASN A 121 -8.20 18.88 23.54
CA ASN A 121 -7.25 18.17 24.39
C ASN A 121 -7.76 18.28 25.85
N PRO A 122 -8.29 17.22 26.48
CA PRO A 122 -8.01 15.81 26.20
C PRO A 122 -9.10 15.02 25.47
N ARG A 123 -10.25 15.63 25.12
CA ARG A 123 -11.46 14.87 24.74
C ARG A 123 -11.48 14.29 23.33
N GLY A 124 -10.55 14.66 22.45
CA GLY A 124 -10.38 14.08 21.12
C GLY A 124 -10.64 15.05 19.96
N LEU A 125 -10.86 14.49 18.78
CA LEU A 125 -11.10 15.23 17.54
C LEU A 125 -12.61 15.29 17.29
N PHE A 126 -13.12 16.43 16.84
CA PHE A 126 -14.55 16.63 16.56
C PHE A 126 -14.75 17.19 15.15
N ILE A 127 -15.90 16.89 14.55
CA ILE A 127 -16.31 17.46 13.27
C ILE A 127 -17.75 17.94 13.35
N ARG A 128 -17.98 19.18 12.92
CA ARG A 128 -19.33 19.71 12.67
C ARG A 128 -19.63 19.57 11.18
N ILE A 129 -20.78 19.01 10.87
CA ILE A 129 -21.24 18.81 9.48
C ILE A 129 -22.51 19.63 9.30
N ASP A 130 -22.43 20.61 8.41
CA ASP A 130 -23.55 21.49 8.04
C ASP A 130 -24.24 20.93 6.79
N TYR A 131 -25.56 20.80 6.86
CA TYR A 131 -26.38 20.22 5.79
C TYR A 131 -27.29 21.26 5.14
N LYS A 132 -27.72 20.99 3.91
CA LYS A 132 -28.71 21.82 3.20
C LYS A 132 -30.14 21.60 3.70
N ASP A 133 -30.50 20.34 3.89
CA ASP A 133 -31.89 19.91 4.12
C ASP A 133 -32.12 19.34 5.53
N LYS A 134 -31.10 19.43 6.40
CA LYS A 134 -31.11 18.96 7.80
C LYS A 134 -30.40 19.99 8.70
N LYS A 135 -30.72 19.95 10.00
CA LYS A 135 -29.93 20.65 11.03
C LYS A 135 -28.51 20.09 11.12
N THR A 136 -27.58 20.93 11.54
CA THR A 136 -26.17 20.59 11.73
C THR A 136 -25.98 19.50 12.79
N ASP A 137 -25.07 18.56 12.50
CA ASP A 137 -24.63 17.54 13.44
C ASP A 137 -23.21 17.84 13.94
N LEU A 138 -22.89 17.37 15.14
CA LEU A 138 -21.55 17.36 15.70
C LEU A 138 -21.18 15.92 16.05
N TYR A 139 -20.02 15.47 15.58
CA TYR A 139 -19.49 14.13 15.84
C TYR A 139 -18.15 14.21 16.56
N HIS A 140 -17.94 13.29 17.51
CA HIS A 140 -16.61 12.93 18.00
C HIS A 140 -15.99 11.90 17.06
N ILE A 141 -14.76 12.13 16.62
CA ILE A 141 -13.97 11.24 15.76
C ILE A 141 -12.96 10.52 16.63
N ASN A 142 -13.02 9.19 16.65
CA ASN A 142 -11.90 8.39 17.16
C ASN A 142 -10.77 8.39 16.12
N PRO A 143 -9.59 8.99 16.38
CA PRO A 143 -8.55 9.12 15.37
C PRO A 143 -7.80 7.81 15.06
N GLU A 144 -7.96 6.76 15.89
CA GLU A 144 -7.40 5.42 15.63
C GLU A 144 -8.31 4.62 14.70
N THR A 145 -9.60 4.51 15.07
CA THR A 145 -10.59 3.67 14.37
C THR A 145 -11.33 4.39 13.26
N GLN A 146 -11.24 5.73 13.19
CA GLN A 146 -11.96 6.60 12.26
C GLN A 146 -13.50 6.54 12.42
N VAL A 147 -13.99 6.03 13.55
CA VAL A 147 -15.42 5.95 13.85
C VAL A 147 -15.94 7.30 14.34
N PHE A 148 -17.06 7.74 13.76
CA PHE A 148 -17.78 8.95 14.13
C PHE A 148 -18.89 8.61 15.12
N THR A 149 -18.87 9.26 16.28
CA THR A 149 -19.90 9.12 17.33
C THR A 149 -20.67 10.43 17.43
N LEU A 150 -21.99 10.39 17.24
CA LEU A 150 -22.84 11.59 17.31
C LEU A 150 -22.87 12.15 18.73
N ILE A 151 -22.77 13.49 18.85
CA ILE A 151 -22.91 14.20 20.12
C ILE A 151 -24.40 14.44 20.39
N GLU A 152 -24.87 13.88 21.50
CA GLU A 152 -26.26 13.99 21.92
C GLU A 152 -26.62 15.45 22.26
N ASN A 153 -27.88 15.81 21.99
CA ASN A 153 -28.48 17.13 22.26
C ASN A 153 -27.84 18.34 21.57
N TYR A 154 -26.80 18.16 20.74
CA TYR A 154 -26.20 19.28 20.01
C TYR A 154 -27.23 19.96 19.08
N ILE A 155 -28.08 19.18 18.41
CA ILE A 155 -29.12 19.68 17.50
C ILE A 155 -30.17 20.55 18.20
N GLU A 156 -30.52 20.21 19.45
CA GLU A 156 -31.50 20.95 20.26
C GLU A 156 -30.94 22.31 20.68
N VAL A 157 -29.65 22.33 21.01
CA VAL A 157 -28.90 23.53 21.36
C VAL A 157 -28.69 24.38 20.10
N ASP A 158 -28.15 23.81 19.03
CA ASP A 158 -27.82 24.50 17.78
C ASP A 158 -29.04 25.09 17.06
N GLY A 159 -30.18 24.41 17.08
CA GLY A 159 -31.41 24.89 16.44
C GLY A 159 -31.97 26.22 16.99
N LYS A 160 -31.41 26.75 18.09
CA LYS A 160 -31.72 28.07 18.66
C LYS A 160 -30.79 29.19 18.14
N TYR A 161 -29.68 28.83 17.49
CA TYR A 161 -28.55 29.73 17.19
C TYR A 161 -28.24 29.74 15.68
N GLY A 162 -27.80 30.88 15.15
CA GLY A 162 -27.60 31.09 13.70
C GLY A 162 -26.15 31.03 13.24
N TYR A 163 -25.19 31.14 14.16
CA TYR A 163 -23.76 31.03 13.88
C TYR A 163 -23.03 30.36 15.04
N VAL A 164 -22.09 29.48 14.70
CA VAL A 164 -21.27 28.75 15.66
C VAL A 164 -19.80 28.95 15.32
N THR A 165 -19.07 29.49 16.29
CA THR A 165 -17.62 29.45 16.31
C THR A 165 -17.18 28.62 17.52
N SER A 166 -15.91 28.24 17.57
CA SER A 166 -15.37 27.47 18.67
C SER A 166 -14.02 28.02 19.06
N PHE A 167 -13.69 27.96 20.34
CA PHE A 167 -12.38 28.26 20.82
C PHE A 167 -11.80 27.13 21.65
N ASN A 168 -10.49 26.96 21.54
CA ASN A 168 -9.75 26.06 22.39
C ASN A 168 -8.91 26.91 23.37
N LEU A 169 -9.09 26.67 24.67
CA LEU A 169 -8.35 27.34 25.74
C LEU A 169 -7.75 26.27 26.67
N ASN A 170 -6.42 26.21 26.77
CA ASN A 170 -5.68 25.16 27.50
C ASN A 170 -6.08 23.72 27.16
N GLY A 171 -6.49 23.49 25.91
CA GLY A 171 -6.89 22.19 25.43
C GLY A 171 -8.41 21.98 25.41
N GLU A 172 -9.20 22.61 26.28
CA GLU A 172 -10.64 22.37 26.28
C GLU A 172 -11.36 23.14 25.17
N LEU A 173 -12.18 22.44 24.39
CA LEU A 173 -13.00 23.02 23.33
C LEU A 173 -14.30 23.59 23.89
N THR A 174 -14.55 24.87 23.64
CA THR A 174 -15.80 25.56 23.96
C THR A 174 -16.41 26.14 22.70
N PHE A 175 -17.68 25.86 22.46
CA PHE A 175 -18.44 26.41 21.33
C PHE A 175 -19.15 27.69 21.77
N VAL A 176 -19.06 28.72 20.95
CA VAL A 176 -19.85 29.94 21.09
C VAL A 176 -20.96 29.89 20.07
N HIS A 177 -22.18 29.76 20.56
CA HIS A 177 -23.36 29.80 19.71
C HIS A 177 -24.03 31.15 19.84
N CYS A 178 -24.20 31.82 18.70
CA CYS A 178 -24.80 33.14 18.63
C CYS A 178 -26.22 33.06 18.08
N GLY A 179 -27.19 33.48 18.89
CA GLY A 179 -28.61 33.46 18.55
C GLY A 179 -29.09 34.80 18.05
N LYS A 180 -30.42 34.96 18.00
CA LYS A 180 -31.06 36.26 17.78
C LYS A 180 -31.15 37.08 19.07
N GLU A 181 -31.32 36.39 20.20
CA GLU A 181 -31.62 37.02 21.51
C GLU A 181 -30.48 36.93 22.51
N GLU A 182 -29.55 35.97 22.36
CA GLU A 182 -28.45 35.75 23.30
C GLU A 182 -27.23 35.11 22.62
N VAL A 183 -26.08 35.20 23.27
CA VAL A 183 -24.88 34.40 23.00
C VAL A 183 -24.70 33.37 24.11
N ALA A 184 -24.47 32.11 23.73
CA ALA A 184 -24.30 31.01 24.67
C ALA A 184 -22.94 30.32 24.50
N LEU A 185 -22.35 29.93 25.62
CA LEU A 185 -21.14 29.11 25.69
C LEU A 185 -21.55 27.66 25.94
N ILE A 186 -21.11 26.75 25.07
CA ILE A 186 -21.46 25.34 25.09
C ILE A 186 -20.20 24.51 25.23
N LYS A 187 -20.21 23.57 26.18
CA LYS A 187 -19.16 22.58 26.36
C LYS A 187 -19.72 21.19 26.11
N ILE A 188 -18.84 20.26 25.74
CA ILE A 188 -19.18 18.85 25.61
C ILE A 188 -18.86 18.15 26.93
N GLU A 189 -19.85 17.56 27.58
CA GLU A 189 -19.69 16.77 28.80
C GLU A 189 -20.35 15.40 28.62
N ASN A 190 -19.58 14.33 28.83
CA ASN A 190 -20.07 12.95 28.69
C ASN A 190 -20.80 12.69 27.34
N ASN A 191 -20.21 13.13 26.22
CA ASN A 191 -20.78 12.99 24.87
C ASN A 191 -22.11 13.75 24.64
N ARG A 192 -22.41 14.76 25.48
CA ARG A 192 -23.59 15.63 25.36
C ARG A 192 -23.18 17.09 25.28
N ALA A 193 -23.87 17.88 24.46
CA ALA A 193 -23.71 19.33 24.43
C ALA A 193 -24.46 19.97 25.60
N VAL A 194 -23.75 20.76 26.42
CA VAL A 194 -24.29 21.43 27.62
C VAL A 194 -24.02 22.93 27.52
N VAL A 195 -25.08 23.75 27.64
CA VAL A 195 -24.95 25.21 27.79
C VAL A 195 -24.37 25.51 29.17
N LYS A 196 -23.19 26.12 29.22
CA LYS A 196 -22.50 26.50 30.46
C LYS A 196 -22.94 27.85 30.98
N ASP A 197 -23.04 28.83 30.08
CA ASP A 197 -23.42 30.20 30.41
C ASP A 197 -24.01 30.89 29.17
N SER A 198 -24.85 31.90 29.36
CA SER A 198 -25.38 32.71 28.27
C SER A 198 -25.61 34.16 28.68
N VAL A 199 -25.47 35.06 27.71
CA VAL A 199 -25.70 36.50 27.89
C VAL A 199 -26.69 37.00 26.84
N PRO A 200 -27.82 37.61 27.25
CA PRO A 200 -28.77 38.19 26.32
C PRO A 200 -28.20 39.42 25.62
N PHE A 201 -28.56 39.62 24.36
CA PHE A 201 -28.25 40.86 23.64
C PHE A 201 -29.15 42.00 24.11
N GLU A 202 -28.62 43.21 24.13
CA GLU A 202 -29.42 44.41 24.45
C GLU A 202 -30.44 44.74 23.35
N TYR A 203 -30.21 44.28 22.12
CA TYR A 203 -31.10 44.44 20.98
C TYR A 203 -31.15 43.14 20.18
N ASN A 204 -32.31 42.83 19.61
CA ASN A 204 -32.49 41.66 18.75
C ASN A 204 -31.66 41.85 17.47
N THR A 205 -30.62 41.03 17.26
CA THR A 205 -29.71 41.15 16.11
C THR A 205 -30.12 40.15 15.04
N ASN A 206 -30.11 40.56 13.77
CA ASN A 206 -30.51 39.65 12.69
C ASN A 206 -29.46 38.56 12.45
N PHE A 207 -28.17 38.86 12.63
CA PHE A 207 -27.05 37.92 12.64
C PHE A 207 -25.86 38.59 13.33
N SER A 208 -25.27 37.93 14.32
CA SER A 208 -24.04 38.39 14.97
C SER A 208 -22.96 37.32 14.78
N PHE A 209 -21.82 37.70 14.19
CA PHE A 209 -20.64 36.85 14.08
C PHE A 209 -19.74 37.09 15.30
N PRO A 210 -19.63 36.15 16.24
CA PRO A 210 -18.60 36.20 17.27
C PRO A 210 -17.21 36.19 16.62
N ASN A 211 -16.46 37.27 16.82
CA ASN A 211 -15.03 37.29 16.59
C ASN A 211 -14.36 37.09 17.95
N TRP A 212 -13.50 36.10 18.06
CA TRP A 212 -12.96 35.66 19.34
C TRP A 212 -11.45 35.66 19.29
N LEU A 213 -10.84 35.82 20.46
CA LEU A 213 -9.43 36.05 20.57
C LEU A 213 -8.88 35.13 21.66
N SER A 214 -8.53 33.90 21.26
CA SER A 214 -7.87 32.96 22.17
C SER A 214 -6.47 33.41 22.50
N HIS A 215 -6.06 33.16 23.74
CA HIS A 215 -4.66 33.05 24.10
C HIS A 215 -4.48 32.07 25.26
N ASP A 216 -3.21 31.80 25.55
CA ASP A 216 -2.71 30.92 26.60
C ASP A 216 -2.84 31.58 28.00
N GLY A 217 -4.08 31.76 28.48
CA GLY A 217 -4.39 32.39 29.77
C GLY A 217 -5.74 31.96 30.37
N GLU A 218 -6.07 32.45 31.56
CA GLU A 218 -7.33 32.09 32.25
C GLU A 218 -8.59 32.73 31.63
N TYR A 219 -8.40 33.74 30.79
CA TYR A 219 -9.47 34.55 30.20
C TYR A 219 -9.32 34.64 28.67
N THR A 220 -10.42 34.91 27.98
CA THR A 220 -10.45 35.24 26.55
C THR A 220 -11.43 36.38 26.32
N PHE A 221 -11.23 37.12 25.22
CA PHE A 221 -12.15 38.17 24.80
C PHE A 221 -13.03 37.66 23.67
N LEU A 222 -14.33 37.62 23.93
CA LEU A 222 -15.35 37.35 22.95
C LEU A 222 -15.96 38.66 22.48
N ARG A 223 -15.74 39.03 21.23
CA ARG A 223 -16.46 40.15 20.63
C ARG A 223 -17.72 39.64 19.95
N VAL A 224 -18.84 40.32 20.22
CA VAL A 224 -20.07 40.18 19.45
C VAL A 224 -20.18 41.37 18.50
N MET A 225 -20.80 41.19 17.31
CA MET A 225 -20.95 42.26 16.31
C MET A 225 -21.73 43.50 16.77
N ASP A 226 -22.35 43.48 17.96
CA ASP A 226 -22.89 44.68 18.60
C ASP A 226 -21.79 45.68 19.03
N GLY A 227 -20.51 45.32 18.85
CA GLY A 227 -19.35 46.14 19.18
C GLY A 227 -18.86 45.94 20.61
N VAL A 228 -19.47 45.02 21.36
CA VAL A 228 -19.15 44.76 22.77
C VAL A 228 -18.15 43.61 22.87
N HIS A 229 -17.13 43.81 23.70
CA HIS A 229 -16.22 42.75 24.11
C HIS A 229 -16.68 42.17 25.44
N TYR A 230 -16.71 40.85 25.55
CA TYR A 230 -16.97 40.13 26.78
C TYR A 230 -15.70 39.42 27.22
N VAL A 231 -15.34 39.55 28.50
CA VAL A 231 -14.32 38.72 29.13
C VAL A 231 -14.97 37.40 29.51
N VAL A 232 -14.45 36.31 28.97
CA VAL A 232 -14.90 34.94 29.23
C VAL A 232 -13.78 34.21 29.95
N LYS A 233 -14.11 33.45 30.99
CA LYS A 233 -13.15 32.63 31.73
C LYS A 233 -13.06 31.22 31.13
N TYR A 234 -11.94 30.55 31.34
CA TYR A 234 -11.66 29.20 30.84
C TYR A 234 -12.72 28.14 31.22
N ASP A 235 -13.40 28.30 32.35
CA ASP A 235 -14.46 27.40 32.79
C ASP A 235 -15.73 27.49 31.91
N GLY A 236 -15.79 28.47 31.00
CA GLY A 236 -16.90 28.71 30.09
C GLY A 236 -17.95 29.66 30.66
N THR A 237 -17.53 30.62 31.49
CA THR A 237 -18.41 31.63 32.11
C THR A 237 -18.08 33.04 31.65
N PHE A 238 -19.11 33.89 31.53
CA PHE A 238 -18.97 35.31 31.25
C PHE A 238 -18.62 36.07 32.53
N VAL A 239 -17.49 36.78 32.51
CA VAL A 239 -16.96 37.49 33.68
C VAL A 239 -17.33 38.97 33.65
N LYS A 240 -17.16 39.62 32.50
CA LYS A 240 -17.35 41.07 32.37
C LYS A 240 -17.77 41.47 30.97
N LYS A 241 -18.72 42.40 30.89
CA LYS A 241 -19.01 43.18 29.68
C LYS A 241 -18.08 44.40 29.64
N MET A 242 -17.21 44.48 28.65
CA MET A 242 -16.26 45.60 28.50
C MET A 242 -16.96 46.86 28.01
N THR A 243 -16.56 47.99 28.57
CA THR A 243 -17.04 49.33 28.24
C THR A 243 -15.90 50.21 27.77
N ARG A 244 -16.22 51.43 27.31
CA ARG A 244 -15.20 52.42 26.89
C ARG A 244 -14.18 52.74 27.99
N ASP A 245 -14.63 52.76 29.25
CA ASP A 245 -13.80 53.12 30.40
C ASP A 245 -12.82 52.01 30.83
N ASP A 246 -12.89 50.84 30.17
CA ASP A 246 -12.01 49.71 30.42
C ASP A 246 -10.76 49.72 29.50
N PHE A 247 -10.64 50.70 28.61
CA PHE A 247 -9.49 50.89 27.71
C PHE A 247 -8.70 52.16 28.08
N ASP A 248 -7.52 52.00 28.67
CA ASP A 248 -6.63 53.09 29.11
C ASP A 248 -5.59 53.41 28.02
N PHE A 249 -5.81 54.45 27.21
CA PHE A 249 -4.87 54.91 26.18
C PHE A 249 -3.86 55.95 26.71
N GLN A 250 -2.65 55.99 26.13
CA GLN A 250 -1.65 57.01 26.46
C GLN A 250 -1.92 58.33 25.72
N ASP A 251 -1.78 59.47 26.42
CA ASP A 251 -1.82 60.86 25.93
C ASP A 251 -3.00 61.28 25.02
N ASN A 252 -4.00 61.97 25.60
CA ASN A 252 -4.96 62.90 24.96
C ASN A 252 -5.69 62.44 23.68
N GLN A 253 -5.59 61.19 23.27
CA GLN A 253 -6.39 60.61 22.20
C GLN A 253 -7.78 60.27 22.75
N PRO A 254 -8.86 60.59 22.02
CA PRO A 254 -10.19 60.16 22.43
C PRO A 254 -10.19 58.63 22.57
N PRO A 255 -10.78 58.06 23.62
CA PRO A 255 -10.83 56.61 23.80
C PRO A 255 -11.52 55.99 22.58
N ILE A 256 -10.75 55.29 21.76
CA ILE A 256 -11.27 54.55 20.61
C ILE A 256 -11.74 53.22 21.17
N VAL A 257 -13.04 52.90 21.02
CA VAL A 257 -13.44 51.50 21.14
C VAL A 257 -12.74 50.80 20.00
N LEU A 258 -11.70 50.03 20.30
CA LEU A 258 -11.09 49.19 19.29
C LEU A 258 -12.20 48.28 18.79
N GLU A 259 -12.54 48.40 17.51
CA GLU A 259 -13.57 47.55 16.95
C GLU A 259 -13.02 46.13 17.00
N HIS A 260 -11.81 45.91 16.54
CA HIS A 260 -11.23 44.59 16.41
C HIS A 260 -9.96 44.47 17.26
N LEU A 261 -10.06 43.76 18.40
CA LEU A 261 -8.89 43.10 18.97
C LEU A 261 -8.52 41.95 18.04
N ASN A 262 -7.24 41.81 17.71
CA ASN A 262 -6.77 40.85 16.69
C ASN A 262 -6.03 39.65 17.29
N TYR A 263 -5.17 39.88 18.30
CA TYR A 263 -4.30 38.84 18.81
C TYR A 263 -3.80 39.15 20.23
N ALA A 264 -3.50 38.10 21.01
CA ALA A 264 -2.99 38.20 22.37
C ALA A 264 -1.81 37.26 22.63
N CYS A 265 -0.75 37.77 23.24
CA CYS A 265 0.40 36.99 23.69
C CYS A 265 0.80 37.30 25.13
N LYS A 266 1.45 36.35 25.80
CA LYS A 266 2.06 36.55 27.11
C LYS A 266 3.54 36.90 26.96
N ILE A 267 3.97 38.04 27.51
CA ILE A 267 5.36 38.51 27.51
C ILE A 267 5.72 38.91 28.93
N ASP A 268 6.79 38.32 29.47
CA ASP A 268 7.25 38.52 30.86
C ASP A 268 6.12 38.41 31.91
N GLY A 269 5.18 37.49 31.69
CA GLY A 269 4.04 37.26 32.58
C GLY A 269 2.80 38.13 32.32
N LYS A 270 2.87 39.10 31.40
CA LYS A 270 1.79 40.04 31.08
C LYS A 270 1.13 39.71 29.74
N TYR A 271 -0.18 39.86 29.65
CA TYR A 271 -0.94 39.63 28.41
C TYR A 271 -1.00 40.89 27.57
N ILE A 272 -0.56 40.83 26.32
CA ILE A 272 -0.48 41.96 25.39
C ILE A 272 -1.36 41.68 24.17
N TYR A 273 -2.23 42.62 23.84
CA TYR A 273 -3.21 42.56 22.75
C TYR A 273 -2.87 43.58 21.66
N SER A 274 -3.07 43.23 20.40
CA SER A 274 -2.97 44.19 19.28
C SER A 274 -4.34 44.55 18.72
N SER A 275 -4.50 45.79 18.25
CA SER A 275 -5.66 46.19 17.45
C SER A 275 -5.48 45.86 15.97
N TYR A 276 -6.53 45.37 15.32
CA TYR A 276 -6.59 45.25 13.86
C TYR A 276 -6.76 46.61 13.18
N ASP A 277 -7.63 47.47 13.74
CA ASP A 277 -7.92 48.81 13.18
C ASP A 277 -6.74 49.76 13.35
N HIS A 278 -5.90 49.51 14.36
CA HIS A 278 -4.74 50.31 14.70
C HIS A 278 -3.52 49.41 14.98
N PRO A 279 -2.84 48.92 13.94
CA PRO A 279 -1.76 47.91 14.08
C PRO A 279 -0.55 48.36 14.91
N ASN A 280 -0.43 49.66 15.21
CA ASN A 280 0.62 50.22 16.08
C ASN A 280 0.20 50.35 17.56
N ILE A 281 -1.02 49.93 17.92
CA ILE A 281 -1.52 49.98 19.30
C ILE A 281 -1.44 48.60 19.93
N PHE A 282 -0.65 48.51 21.00
CA PHE A 282 -0.55 47.34 21.87
C PHE A 282 -1.12 47.66 23.26
N LEU A 283 -1.90 46.74 23.81
CA LEU A 283 -2.63 46.88 25.06
C LEU A 283 -2.25 45.76 26.02
N GLU A 284 -1.76 46.08 27.21
CA GLU A 284 -1.56 45.15 28.32
C GLU A 284 -2.87 44.91 29.06
N PHE A 285 -3.25 43.65 29.29
CA PHE A 285 -4.43 43.28 30.08
C PHE A 285 -4.10 43.16 31.57
N ASP A 286 -4.79 43.98 32.36
CA ASP A 286 -4.83 43.93 33.81
C ASP A 286 -5.92 42.93 34.24
N GLU A 287 -5.49 41.73 34.64
CA GLU A 287 -6.36 40.64 35.09
C GLU A 287 -7.13 40.96 36.38
N VAL A 288 -6.62 41.89 37.22
CA VAL A 288 -7.24 42.22 38.50
C VAL A 288 -8.45 43.12 38.31
N ASN A 289 -8.33 44.12 37.41
CA ASN A 289 -9.38 45.10 37.16
C ASN A 289 -10.16 44.86 35.87
N PHE A 290 -9.75 43.86 35.08
CA PHE A 290 -10.27 43.55 33.75
C PHE A 290 -10.23 44.78 32.83
N ARG A 291 -9.06 45.40 32.71
CA ARG A 291 -8.82 46.59 31.89
C ARG A 291 -7.66 46.37 30.90
N LEU A 292 -7.69 47.09 29.79
CA LEU A 292 -6.66 47.05 28.75
C LEU A 292 -5.92 48.38 28.69
N LYS A 293 -4.62 48.38 28.96
CA LYS A 293 -3.78 49.57 29.05
C LYS A 293 -2.78 49.65 27.91
N GLN A 294 -2.74 50.77 27.20
CA GLN A 294 -1.78 50.97 26.12
C GLN A 294 -0.35 51.01 26.63
N ILE A 295 0.50 50.23 25.95
CA ILE A 295 1.94 50.17 26.16
C ILE A 295 2.67 50.69 24.92
N ASP A 296 3.81 51.34 25.13
CA ASP A 296 4.65 51.83 24.05
C ASP A 296 5.68 50.76 23.66
N THR A 297 5.50 50.17 22.49
CA THR A 297 6.48 49.27 21.88
C THR A 297 7.36 50.08 20.92
N HIS A 298 8.44 50.68 21.43
CA HIS A 298 9.38 51.54 20.68
C HIS A 298 9.95 50.94 19.36
N ALA A 299 9.72 49.65 19.07
CA ALA A 299 10.23 48.94 17.90
C ALA A 299 9.27 48.84 16.70
N TYR A 300 8.00 49.24 16.81
CA TYR A 300 6.97 48.97 15.80
C TYR A 300 6.39 50.23 15.17
N ARG A 301 6.76 50.51 13.92
CA ARG A 301 6.19 51.60 13.10
C ARG A 301 6.04 51.21 11.63
N GLU A 302 5.71 49.95 11.37
CA GLU A 302 5.34 49.53 10.01
C GLU A 302 3.81 49.57 9.88
N ASN A 303 3.31 50.28 8.87
CA ASN A 303 1.88 50.43 8.56
C ASN A 303 1.23 49.16 7.97
N ASP A 304 1.85 48.00 8.15
CA ASP A 304 1.31 46.74 7.64
C ASP A 304 0.15 46.27 8.52
N ILE A 305 -0.94 45.80 7.91
CA ILE A 305 -2.03 45.12 8.61
C ILE A 305 -1.57 43.68 8.82
N TRP A 306 -1.29 43.34 10.08
CA TRP A 306 -0.78 42.02 10.46
C TRP A 306 -1.94 41.08 10.74
N HIS A 307 -1.99 39.97 10.02
CA HIS A 307 -2.88 38.87 10.37
C HIS A 307 -2.07 37.85 11.17
N TRP A 308 -2.45 37.61 12.41
CA TRP A 308 -1.71 36.71 13.28
C TRP A 308 -2.08 35.27 12.99
N VAL A 309 -1.08 34.41 12.86
CA VAL A 309 -1.24 32.99 12.57
C VAL A 309 -1.22 32.17 13.84
N GLY A 310 -0.33 32.51 14.77
CA GLY A 310 -0.16 31.74 15.99
C GLY A 310 1.04 32.18 16.81
N THR A 311 1.27 31.48 17.92
CA THR A 311 2.27 31.83 18.92
C THR A 311 2.95 30.64 19.56
N SER A 312 4.27 30.66 19.65
CA SER A 312 5.06 29.63 20.34
C SER A 312 5.74 30.22 21.57
N ASN A 313 6.35 29.45 22.46
CA ASN A 313 7.09 30.03 23.60
C ASN A 313 8.15 31.10 23.23
N LYS A 314 8.64 31.09 21.98
CA LYS A 314 9.75 31.96 21.53
C LYS A 314 9.40 32.91 20.40
N TYR A 315 8.44 32.55 19.55
CA TYR A 315 8.15 33.26 18.31
C TYR A 315 6.66 33.59 18.17
N LEU A 316 6.38 34.69 17.49
CA LEU A 316 5.07 35.06 16.96
C LEU A 316 5.08 34.85 15.45
N TYR A 317 3.98 34.33 14.92
CA TYR A 317 3.84 34.05 13.50
C TYR A 317 2.72 34.92 12.96
N THR A 318 2.97 35.58 11.84
CA THR A 318 2.02 36.49 11.22
C THR A 318 2.21 36.49 9.73
N TYR A 319 1.17 36.84 8.99
CA TYR A 319 1.23 37.03 7.56
C TYR A 319 0.68 38.38 7.13
N SER A 320 1.18 38.84 6.00
CA SER A 320 0.60 39.93 5.22
C SER A 320 0.26 39.43 3.82
N LEU A 321 -0.89 39.86 3.30
CA LEU A 321 -1.24 39.61 1.90
C LEU A 321 -0.44 40.55 1.01
N ILE A 322 0.26 40.01 0.02
CA ILE A 322 1.02 40.78 -0.96
C ILE A 322 0.45 40.55 -2.36
N LYS A 323 0.84 41.38 -3.34
CA LYS A 323 0.28 41.32 -4.71
C LYS A 323 0.45 39.96 -5.41
N GLU A 324 1.44 39.16 -5.03
CA GLU A 324 1.79 37.88 -5.66
C GLU A 324 1.70 36.71 -4.65
N GLY A 325 0.89 36.82 -3.59
CA GLY A 325 0.69 35.75 -2.60
C GLY A 325 0.55 36.24 -1.16
N ALA A 326 1.20 35.56 -0.21
CA ALA A 326 1.28 35.98 1.18
C ALA A 326 2.73 35.92 1.67
N GLU A 327 3.10 36.84 2.56
CA GLU A 327 4.38 36.82 3.24
C GLU A 327 4.18 36.37 4.68
N LEU A 328 4.74 35.21 5.06
CA LEU A 328 4.78 34.78 6.46
C LEU A 328 6.04 35.32 7.14
N LYS A 329 5.87 36.02 8.26
CA LYS A 329 6.93 36.62 9.06
C LYS A 329 6.99 35.91 10.42
N VAL A 330 8.21 35.55 10.84
CA VAL A 330 8.53 34.97 12.15
C VAL A 330 9.18 36.04 13.01
N ILE A 331 8.53 36.38 14.11
CA ILE A 331 8.91 37.48 14.98
C ILE A 331 9.34 36.92 16.34
N ASN A 332 10.47 37.37 16.89
CA ASN A 332 10.89 36.99 18.24
C ASN A 332 9.96 37.64 19.30
N LYS A 333 9.40 36.87 20.23
CA LYS A 333 8.46 37.38 21.25
C LYS A 333 9.04 38.47 22.16
N ASN A 334 10.32 38.36 22.50
CA ASN A 334 10.94 39.22 23.52
C ASN A 334 11.44 40.53 22.90
N THR A 335 12.02 40.45 21.70
CA THR A 335 12.58 41.62 21.01
C THR A 335 11.62 42.23 20.00
N PHE A 336 10.58 41.49 19.64
CA PHE A 336 9.69 41.78 18.53
C PHE A 336 10.44 42.15 17.23
N LYS A 337 11.58 41.52 16.97
CA LYS A 337 12.26 41.67 15.67
C LYS A 337 11.80 40.57 14.74
N ILE A 338 11.57 40.91 13.47
CA ILE A 338 11.43 39.93 12.40
C ILE A 338 12.76 39.18 12.32
N GLU A 339 12.76 37.91 12.70
CA GLU A 339 13.94 37.05 12.60
C GLU A 339 14.01 36.40 11.22
N GLU A 340 12.86 36.14 10.60
CA GLU A 340 12.75 35.57 9.25
C GLU A 340 11.44 35.99 8.58
N SER A 341 11.45 36.06 7.25
CA SER A 341 10.27 36.32 6.42
C SER A 341 10.37 35.51 5.14
N PHE A 342 9.27 34.97 4.66
CA PHE A 342 9.24 34.21 3.42
C PHE A 342 7.91 34.31 2.68
N GLN A 343 8.01 34.21 1.36
CA GLN A 343 6.90 34.35 0.44
C GLN A 343 6.25 32.98 0.17
N THR A 344 4.92 32.96 0.17
CA THR A 344 4.07 31.81 -0.16
C THR A 344 3.06 32.22 -1.23
N ASP A 345 2.46 31.25 -1.91
CA ASP A 345 1.50 31.51 -3.00
C ASP A 345 0.14 32.05 -2.49
N GLY A 346 0.01 32.29 -1.18
CA GLY A 346 -1.23 32.49 -0.44
C GLY A 346 -1.52 31.30 0.47
N PHE A 347 -2.44 31.44 1.42
CA PHE A 347 -3.01 30.32 2.17
C PHE A 347 -4.41 30.67 2.69
N HIS A 348 -5.27 29.65 2.77
CA HIS A 348 -6.64 29.76 3.30
C HIS A 348 -6.74 29.22 4.72
N VAL A 349 -5.98 28.16 5.00
CA VAL A 349 -5.99 27.48 6.29
C VAL A 349 -4.56 27.30 6.76
N VAL A 350 -4.34 27.53 8.06
CA VAL A 350 -3.09 27.19 8.73
C VAL A 350 -3.38 26.15 9.80
N ALA A 351 -2.52 25.15 9.88
CA ALA A 351 -2.51 24.19 10.97
C ALA A 351 -1.13 24.12 11.60
N GLU A 352 -1.11 23.96 12.91
CA GLU A 352 0.10 23.85 13.70
C GLU A 352 -0.07 22.81 14.80
N ARG A 353 1.00 22.07 15.07
CA ARG A 353 1.08 21.14 16.20
C ARG A 353 1.97 21.67 17.30
N ASP A 354 3.10 22.24 16.88
CA ASP A 354 4.07 22.93 17.71
C ASP A 354 4.73 23.94 16.80
N LEU A 355 4.39 25.22 16.97
CA LEU A 355 4.87 26.30 16.13
C LEU A 355 6.41 26.41 16.15
N ASN A 356 7.09 25.93 17.20
CA ASN A 356 8.56 25.85 17.22
C ASN A 356 9.13 24.71 16.37
N LYS A 357 8.30 23.83 15.81
CA LYS A 357 8.69 22.67 15.00
C LYS A 357 8.18 22.77 13.57
N GLU A 358 6.90 23.04 13.40
CA GLU A 358 6.26 23.03 12.09
C GLU A 358 5.04 23.94 12.01
N VAL A 359 4.82 24.45 10.80
CA VAL A 359 3.59 25.12 10.35
C VAL A 359 3.18 24.49 9.03
N VAL A 360 1.90 24.19 8.89
CA VAL A 360 1.31 23.71 7.63
C VAL A 360 0.39 24.77 7.08
N LEU A 361 0.66 25.21 5.86
CA LEU A 361 -0.13 26.17 5.11
C LEU A 361 -0.88 25.43 4.00
N LEU A 362 -2.19 25.60 3.92
CA LEU A 362 -2.99 24.99 2.88
C LEU A 362 -3.53 26.07 1.95
N TYR A 363 -3.31 25.88 0.65
CA TYR A 363 -3.78 26.81 -0.38
C TYR A 363 -4.31 26.03 -1.59
N ASN A 364 -5.62 26.11 -1.82
CA ASN A 364 -6.29 25.30 -2.83
C ASN A 364 -5.85 23.83 -2.75
N ASN A 365 -5.27 23.31 -3.84
CA ASN A 365 -4.78 21.95 -4.01
C ASN A 365 -3.30 21.74 -3.63
N THR A 366 -2.72 22.63 -2.82
CA THR A 366 -1.37 22.46 -2.27
C THR A 366 -1.35 22.51 -0.74
N VAL A 367 -0.46 21.71 -0.17
CA VAL A 367 -0.13 21.74 1.26
C VAL A 367 1.35 22.03 1.41
N ASP A 368 1.68 23.19 1.94
CA ASP A 368 3.02 23.63 2.24
C ASP A 368 3.35 23.37 3.70
N ARG A 369 4.21 22.38 3.97
CA ARG A 369 4.74 22.11 5.30
C ARG A 369 6.09 22.81 5.47
N ILE A 370 6.16 23.73 6.42
CA ILE A 370 7.36 24.50 6.75
C ILE A 370 7.90 24.01 8.08
N LEU A 371 9.18 23.66 8.09
CA LEU A 371 9.84 23.06 9.24
C LEU A 371 10.84 24.03 9.85
N PHE A 372 10.73 24.28 11.14
CA PHE A 372 11.66 25.14 11.87
C PHE A 372 12.82 24.33 12.44
N ASN A 373 14.04 24.85 12.26
CA ASN A 373 15.26 24.38 12.87
C ASN A 373 15.14 24.50 14.40
N GLN A 374 14.96 23.37 15.08
CA GLN A 374 15.23 23.27 16.51
C GLN A 374 16.75 23.17 16.71
N ASN A 375 17.48 24.22 16.34
CA ASN A 375 18.93 24.25 16.52
C ASN A 375 19.23 24.23 18.02
N LYS A 376 19.53 23.03 18.52
CA LYS A 376 20.09 22.81 19.87
C LYS A 376 21.57 23.22 19.93
N ILE A 377 22.18 23.47 18.76
CA ILE A 377 23.52 24.01 18.59
C ILE A 377 23.39 25.43 18.07
N ASP A 378 23.77 26.40 18.89
CA ASP A 378 23.84 27.80 18.49
C ASP A 378 25.16 28.07 17.75
N THR A 379 25.11 28.78 16.62
CA THR A 379 26.32 29.24 15.90
C THR A 379 26.54 30.73 16.08
N TYR A 380 27.72 31.09 16.57
CA TYR A 380 28.22 32.47 16.71
C TYR A 380 29.37 32.74 15.75
N LEU A 381 29.67 34.03 15.52
CA LEU A 381 30.82 34.50 14.72
C LEU A 381 30.91 33.83 13.33
N LYS A 382 29.79 33.73 12.61
CA LYS A 382 29.72 33.09 11.29
C LYS A 382 30.70 33.74 10.31
N GLY A 383 31.46 32.92 9.60
CA GLY A 383 32.50 33.34 8.66
C GLY A 383 33.88 33.56 9.31
N GLU A 384 33.98 33.51 10.64
CA GLU A 384 35.23 33.70 11.37
C GLU A 384 35.90 32.36 11.71
N SER A 385 37.22 32.28 11.54
CA SER A 385 37.99 31.10 11.89
C SER A 385 38.39 31.15 13.36
N ILE A 386 37.83 30.25 14.17
CA ILE A 386 37.89 30.30 15.65
C ILE A 386 39.15 29.61 16.17
N ARG A 387 39.78 30.16 17.21
CA ARG A 387 40.98 29.58 17.84
C ARG A 387 40.79 29.34 19.33
N ALA A 388 41.07 30.31 20.18
CA ALA A 388 41.06 30.17 21.63
C ALA A 388 39.82 30.82 22.25
N MET A 389 39.40 30.29 23.40
CA MET A 389 38.19 30.71 24.07
C MET A 389 38.42 30.75 25.58
N LEU A 390 37.83 31.73 26.25
CA LEU A 390 37.92 31.88 27.70
C LEU A 390 36.64 32.48 28.27
N GLU A 391 36.07 31.84 29.28
CA GLU A 391 34.98 32.40 30.09
C GLU A 391 35.51 33.53 30.99
N ILE A 392 34.93 34.73 30.86
CA ILE A 392 35.32 35.91 31.66
C ILE A 392 34.35 36.18 32.81
N SER A 393 33.05 35.94 32.59
CA SER A 393 31.99 35.95 33.60
C SER A 393 30.82 35.11 33.12
N GLU A 394 29.78 34.98 33.93
CA GLU A 394 28.55 34.31 33.53
C GLU A 394 28.04 34.81 32.16
N ASP A 395 27.84 33.87 31.23
CA ASP A 395 27.40 34.07 29.84
C ASP A 395 28.31 34.97 28.98
N ARG A 396 29.51 35.36 29.44
CA ARG A 396 30.44 36.19 28.67
C ARG A 396 31.77 35.50 28.44
N TYR A 397 32.23 35.55 27.19
CA TYR A 397 33.39 34.83 26.72
C TYR A 397 34.27 35.70 25.83
N LEU A 398 35.58 35.52 25.91
CA LEU A 398 36.53 36.03 24.94
C LEU A 398 36.81 34.94 23.91
N ILE A 399 36.65 35.29 22.64
CA ILE A 399 36.83 34.37 21.51
C ILE A 399 37.88 34.98 20.58
N SER A 400 38.98 34.27 20.37
CA SER A 400 39.99 34.68 19.39
C SER A 400 39.72 34.07 18.01
N THR A 401 40.08 34.82 16.97
CA THR A 401 39.99 34.38 15.57
C THR A 401 41.35 34.50 14.88
N ASP A 402 41.49 33.82 13.74
CA ASP A 402 42.75 33.86 12.99
C ASP A 402 43.11 35.28 12.54
N ASN A 403 42.20 35.95 11.83
CA ASN A 403 42.53 37.16 11.08
C ASN A 403 41.66 38.38 11.44
N LYS A 404 40.67 38.25 12.31
CA LYS A 404 39.81 39.37 12.74
C LYS A 404 40.03 39.82 14.17
N GLY A 405 40.93 39.18 14.91
CA GLY A 405 41.28 39.55 16.28
C GLY A 405 40.37 38.87 17.30
N ILE A 406 40.08 39.56 18.41
CA ILE A 406 39.38 38.97 19.56
C ILE A 406 38.01 39.62 19.72
N PHE A 407 37.01 38.81 20.05
CA PHE A 407 35.63 39.19 20.26
C PHE A 407 35.20 38.88 21.69
N GLU A 408 34.41 39.76 22.28
CA GLU A 408 33.59 39.46 23.45
C GLU A 408 32.24 38.94 22.95
N LEU A 409 31.86 37.75 23.40
CA LEU A 409 30.58 37.08 23.11
C LEU A 409 29.74 37.03 24.38
N ASN A 410 28.49 37.47 24.30
CA ASN A 410 27.48 37.21 25.33
C ASN A 410 26.50 36.14 24.82
N THR A 411 26.46 34.96 25.42
CA THR A 411 25.59 33.85 24.97
C THR A 411 24.12 34.08 25.30
N ARG A 412 23.81 34.83 26.37
CA ARG A 412 22.43 35.15 26.77
C ARG A 412 21.79 36.18 25.86
N THR A 413 22.48 37.29 25.55
CA THR A 413 21.98 38.34 24.65
C THR A 413 22.29 38.06 23.18
N LYS A 414 23.17 37.09 22.89
CA LYS A 414 23.71 36.75 21.57
C LYS A 414 24.51 37.87 20.92
N GLU A 415 24.95 38.85 21.69
CA GLU A 415 25.75 39.97 21.20
C GLU A 415 27.22 39.60 21.06
N THR A 416 27.83 40.03 19.96
CA THR A 416 29.28 39.90 19.72
C THR A 416 29.90 41.26 19.50
N LYS A 417 30.94 41.58 20.25
CA LYS A 417 31.66 42.86 20.17
C LYS A 417 33.14 42.61 19.92
N LYS A 418 33.66 43.14 18.81
CA LYS A 418 35.11 43.12 18.57
C LYS A 418 35.83 44.01 19.58
N ILE A 419 36.87 43.47 20.21
CA ILE A 419 37.70 44.20 21.17
C ILE A 419 38.78 44.98 20.40
N LYS A 420 39.02 46.21 20.84
CA LYS A 420 40.10 47.07 20.34
C LYS A 420 41.14 47.21 21.43
N PHE A 421 42.36 46.76 21.15
CA PHE A 421 43.48 46.91 22.06
C PHE A 421 44.21 48.21 21.76
N THR A 422 44.63 48.92 22.80
CA THR A 422 45.45 50.13 22.65
C THR A 422 46.71 50.03 23.48
N TYR A 423 47.84 50.47 22.91
CA TYR A 423 49.13 50.58 23.58
C TYR A 423 49.70 51.98 23.32
N ARG A 424 49.95 52.74 24.39
CA ARG A 424 50.48 54.11 24.31
C ARG A 424 49.71 55.02 23.33
N GLY A 425 48.38 54.91 23.33
CA GLY A 425 47.47 55.71 22.48
C GLY A 425 47.35 55.26 21.02
N LYS A 426 48.02 54.17 20.62
CA LYS A 426 47.87 53.56 19.29
C LYS A 426 47.12 52.24 19.37
N GLU A 427 46.30 51.96 18.36
CA GLU A 427 45.63 50.66 18.24
C GLU A 427 46.66 49.57 17.96
N VAL A 428 46.55 48.45 18.67
CA VAL A 428 47.38 47.26 18.50
C VAL A 428 46.46 46.11 18.09
N PHE A 429 46.89 45.35 17.09
CA PHE A 429 46.17 44.17 16.64
C PHE A 429 46.90 42.93 17.17
N ILE A 430 46.20 42.15 17.97
CA ILE A 430 46.66 40.84 18.42
C ILE A 430 46.00 39.82 17.49
N THR A 431 46.79 39.12 16.69
CA THR A 431 46.33 38.18 15.66
C THR A 431 46.71 36.75 16.01
N GLU A 432 45.84 35.81 15.69
CA GLU A 432 46.04 34.38 15.96
C GLU A 432 46.39 34.00 17.42
N PRO A 433 45.75 34.56 18.47
CA PRO A 433 45.98 34.05 19.82
C PRO A 433 45.57 32.58 19.90
N ARG A 434 46.52 31.73 20.25
CA ARG A 434 46.33 30.29 20.47
C ARG A 434 45.88 29.99 21.90
N GLU A 435 46.10 30.92 22.83
CA GLU A 435 45.65 30.81 24.22
C GLU A 435 45.25 32.19 24.76
N ILE A 436 44.32 32.21 25.72
CA ILE A 436 43.93 33.41 26.46
C ILE A 436 44.07 33.09 27.94
N ILE A 437 45.01 33.75 28.61
CA ILE A 437 45.33 33.49 30.01
C ILE A 437 44.69 34.58 30.89
N LYS A 438 43.95 34.17 31.92
CA LYS A 438 43.38 35.09 32.92
C LYS A 438 44.39 35.37 34.01
N THR A 439 44.57 36.65 34.38
CA THR A 439 45.41 37.07 35.50
C THR A 439 44.59 37.81 36.56
N SER A 440 45.20 38.17 37.69
CA SER A 440 44.56 38.98 38.74
C SER A 440 44.06 40.33 38.25
N ASP A 441 44.82 40.97 37.35
CA ASP A 441 44.62 42.36 36.92
C ASP A 441 44.14 42.49 35.46
N GLY A 442 43.87 41.35 34.79
CA GLY A 442 43.40 41.32 33.42
C GLY A 442 43.68 40.00 32.72
N TYR A 443 44.40 40.08 31.59
CA TYR A 443 44.60 38.98 30.66
C TYR A 443 46.01 39.02 30.05
N ILE A 444 46.52 37.84 29.70
CA ILE A 444 47.68 37.70 28.81
C ILE A 444 47.20 37.08 27.51
N PHE A 445 47.47 37.77 26.41
CA PHE A 445 47.23 37.24 25.06
C PHE A 445 48.57 36.95 24.40
N ASN A 446 48.60 35.93 23.54
CA ASN A 446 49.77 35.64 22.71
C ASN A 446 49.53 36.02 21.25
N ASP A 447 50.62 36.33 20.55
CA ASP A 447 50.72 36.09 19.12
C ASP A 447 52.00 35.29 18.84
N THR A 448 52.36 35.16 17.56
CA THR A 448 53.54 34.43 17.11
C THR A 448 54.87 34.97 17.64
N SER A 449 54.94 36.25 18.01
CA SER A 449 56.19 36.98 18.29
C SER A 449 56.21 37.70 19.66
N ASN A 450 55.06 37.80 20.32
CA ASN A 450 54.87 38.57 21.53
C ASN A 450 53.92 37.90 22.54
N LEU A 451 54.04 38.30 23.80
CA LEU A 451 53.01 38.20 24.82
C LEU A 451 52.54 39.61 25.21
N TYR A 452 51.23 39.79 25.30
CA TYR A 452 50.59 41.07 25.61
C TYR A 452 49.96 40.99 26.99
N GLU A 453 50.46 41.77 27.94
CA GLU A 453 49.79 41.99 29.22
C GLU A 453 48.74 43.08 29.05
N VAL A 454 47.48 42.73 29.31
CA VAL A 454 46.32 43.57 29.04
C VAL A 454 45.50 43.67 30.32
N ASN A 455 45.11 44.88 30.72
CA ASN A 455 44.24 45.04 31.89
C ASN A 455 42.78 44.67 31.58
N SER A 456 41.92 44.64 32.59
CA SER A 456 40.49 44.34 32.42
C SER A 456 39.72 45.31 31.50
N ASN A 457 40.27 46.49 31.20
CA ASN A 457 39.71 47.48 30.26
C ASN A 457 40.26 47.32 28.82
N TYR A 458 40.93 46.21 28.52
CA TYR A 458 41.53 45.91 27.22
C TYR A 458 42.64 46.89 26.78
N GLN A 459 43.28 47.58 27.73
CA GLN A 459 44.46 48.38 27.46
C GLN A 459 45.72 47.55 27.68
N VAL A 460 46.58 47.50 26.65
CA VAL A 460 47.87 46.83 26.72
C VAL A 460 48.77 47.62 27.67
N GLN A 461 49.25 46.96 28.73
CA GLN A 461 50.17 47.52 29.70
C GLN A 461 51.62 47.31 29.25
N GLN A 462 51.92 46.09 28.80
CA GLN A 462 53.27 45.69 28.41
C GLN A 462 53.23 44.69 27.26
N ILE A 463 54.25 44.75 26.40
CA ILE A 463 54.47 43.81 25.30
C ILE A 463 55.83 43.16 25.55
N HIS A 464 55.84 41.84 25.71
CA HIS A 464 57.05 41.03 25.89
C HIS A 464 57.37 40.37 24.57
N ASN A 465 58.33 40.92 23.83
CA ASN A 465 58.78 40.36 22.56
C ASN A 465 59.65 39.12 22.85
N HIS A 466 59.46 38.07 22.07
CA HIS A 466 60.35 36.90 22.10
C HIS A 466 61.06 36.74 20.74
N PRO A 467 62.28 36.17 20.71
CA PRO A 467 63.20 36.33 19.59
C PRO A 467 62.85 35.54 18.32
N LEU A 468 61.91 34.59 18.38
CA LEU A 468 61.60 33.67 17.29
C LEU A 468 60.07 33.46 17.17
N TRP A 469 59.62 32.69 16.20
CA TRP A 469 58.18 32.41 16.03
C TRP A 469 57.72 31.21 16.85
N PHE A 470 56.78 31.44 17.75
CA PHE A 470 56.15 30.42 18.59
C PHE A 470 54.64 30.57 18.51
N GLU A 471 53.96 29.52 18.05
CA GLU A 471 52.50 29.54 17.89
C GLU A 471 51.82 28.99 19.15
N GLU A 472 52.14 27.74 19.52
CA GLU A 472 51.50 27.07 20.65
C GLU A 472 51.91 27.65 21.98
N THR A 473 50.93 27.82 22.87
CA THR A 473 51.11 28.40 24.19
C THR A 473 50.25 27.62 25.18
N ILE A 474 50.81 27.30 26.34
CA ILE A 474 50.09 26.72 27.47
C ILE A 474 50.63 27.27 28.79
N GLN A 475 49.76 27.59 29.75
CA GLN A 475 50.18 27.96 31.10
C GLN A 475 50.27 26.75 32.04
N ILE A 476 51.37 26.64 32.79
CA ILE A 476 51.51 25.71 33.92
C ILE A 476 52.10 26.50 35.10
N GLY A 477 51.31 26.67 36.16
CA GLY A 477 51.69 27.50 37.31
C GLY A 477 52.05 28.93 36.89
N ASP A 478 53.22 29.40 37.34
CA ASP A 478 53.73 30.74 37.03
C ASP A 478 54.55 30.81 35.72
N LYS A 479 54.55 29.74 34.92
CA LYS A 479 55.27 29.68 33.64
C LYS A 479 54.31 29.53 32.46
N ILE A 480 54.60 30.26 31.38
CA ILE A 480 53.94 30.14 30.08
C ILE A 480 54.89 29.43 29.12
N TYR A 481 54.54 28.22 28.73
CA TYR A 481 55.32 27.41 27.80
C TYR A 481 54.93 27.76 26.38
N LYS A 482 55.92 27.96 25.51
CA LYS A 482 55.73 28.29 24.09
C LYS A 482 56.43 27.28 23.20
N GLY A 483 55.69 26.80 22.20
CA GLY A 483 56.13 25.81 21.21
C GLY A 483 56.55 26.44 19.89
N GLY A 484 57.77 26.17 19.47
CA GLY A 484 58.36 26.79 18.28
C GLY A 484 57.87 26.16 16.98
N VAL A 485 57.70 26.98 15.93
CA VAL A 485 57.52 26.50 14.54
C VAL A 485 58.86 26.11 13.91
N HIS A 486 58.90 25.44 12.76
CA HIS A 486 60.15 25.20 11.98
C HIS A 486 61.38 24.73 12.78
N HIS A 487 61.19 23.83 13.75
CA HIS A 487 62.25 23.31 14.64
C HIS A 487 62.84 24.34 15.61
N LEU A 488 62.09 25.38 16.01
CA LEU A 488 62.57 26.44 16.92
C LEU A 488 62.73 25.99 18.40
N GLY A 489 62.30 24.76 18.74
CA GLY A 489 62.39 24.21 20.08
C GLY A 489 61.29 24.76 21.00
N MET A 490 61.61 24.92 22.29
CA MET A 490 60.65 25.38 23.31
C MET A 490 61.23 26.45 24.22
N LEU A 491 60.35 27.37 24.65
CA LEU A 491 60.64 28.41 25.63
C LEU A 491 59.64 28.31 26.80
N ALA A 492 60.06 28.71 27.98
CA ALA A 492 59.18 29.06 29.09
C ALA A 492 59.36 30.54 29.43
N PHE A 493 58.26 31.26 29.58
CA PHE A 493 58.23 32.62 30.12
C PHE A 493 57.78 32.57 31.57
N ASP A 494 58.61 33.06 32.48
CA ASP A 494 58.25 33.18 33.88
C ASP A 494 57.46 34.48 34.11
N ILE A 495 56.22 34.33 34.59
CA ILE A 495 55.28 35.45 34.78
C ILE A 495 55.74 36.37 35.92
N GLN A 496 56.48 35.88 36.91
CA GLN A 496 56.95 36.69 38.03
C GLN A 496 58.22 37.47 37.68
N THR A 497 59.23 36.79 37.13
CA THR A 497 60.51 37.42 36.79
C THR A 497 60.47 38.16 35.46
N LYS A 498 59.46 37.90 34.63
CA LYS A 498 59.30 38.42 33.25
C LYS A 498 60.47 38.04 32.35
N THR A 499 61.07 36.87 32.55
CA THR A 499 62.21 36.38 31.77
C THR A 499 61.87 35.11 31.00
N TYR A 500 62.52 34.94 29.85
CA TYR A 500 62.46 33.70 29.07
C TYR A 500 63.58 32.73 29.46
N GLU A 501 63.22 31.48 29.65
CA GLU A 501 64.11 30.32 29.81
C GLU A 501 63.96 29.42 28.58
N ARG A 502 65.08 28.94 28.04
CA ARG A 502 65.06 27.98 26.93
C ARG A 502 65.09 26.56 27.46
N LEU A 503 64.10 25.76 27.07
CA LEU A 503 63.90 24.42 27.63
C LEU A 503 64.55 23.32 26.79
N GLU A 504 64.56 23.48 25.47
CA GLU A 504 65.15 22.53 24.52
C GLU A 504 65.68 23.29 23.29
N ASP A 505 66.76 22.79 22.70
CA ASP A 505 67.33 23.31 21.45
C ASP A 505 66.46 23.00 20.22
N TYR A 506 66.94 23.38 19.03
CA TYR A 506 66.23 23.35 17.74
C TYR A 506 65.95 21.93 17.18
N ALA A 507 65.36 21.02 17.96
CA ALA A 507 65.28 19.59 17.65
C ALA A 507 63.92 19.13 17.09
N PHE A 508 62.82 19.82 17.42
CA PHE A 508 61.49 19.44 16.99
C PHE A 508 60.55 20.65 16.85
N GLN A 509 59.49 20.47 16.06
CA GLN A 509 58.41 21.44 15.92
C GLN A 509 57.23 20.99 16.79
N THR A 510 56.75 21.89 17.64
CA THR A 510 55.56 21.66 18.46
C THR A 510 54.30 21.81 17.61
N ARG A 511 53.33 20.94 17.80
CA ARG A 511 52.01 21.00 17.15
C ARG A 511 50.91 21.43 18.12
N GLU A 512 50.86 20.84 19.31
CA GLU A 512 49.88 21.15 20.34
C GLU A 512 50.39 20.67 21.71
N PHE A 513 49.90 21.31 22.77
CA PHE A 513 50.22 21.00 24.17
C PHE A 513 49.00 20.48 24.93
N ALA A 514 49.25 19.65 25.94
CA ALA A 514 48.30 19.35 27.01
C ALA A 514 49.03 19.29 28.35
N THR A 515 48.32 19.43 29.46
CA THR A 515 48.89 19.36 30.80
C THR A 515 47.90 18.75 31.79
N ASN A 516 48.44 18.09 32.82
CA ASN A 516 47.71 17.69 34.03
C ASN A 516 47.83 18.74 35.16
N GLY A 517 48.45 19.89 34.89
CA GLY A 517 48.75 20.95 35.86
C GLY A 517 50.16 20.91 36.43
N SER A 518 50.93 19.83 36.25
CA SER A 518 52.33 19.72 36.68
C SER A 518 53.29 19.34 35.55
N ASP A 519 52.88 18.38 34.72
CA ASP A 519 53.64 17.85 33.59
C ASP A 519 53.13 18.45 32.28
N LEU A 520 54.03 18.53 31.29
CA LEU A 520 53.72 19.05 29.97
C LEU A 520 53.78 17.91 28.94
N TYR A 521 52.69 17.71 28.22
CA TYR A 521 52.57 16.72 27.15
C TYR A 521 52.52 17.44 25.81
N ILE A 522 53.24 16.88 24.82
CA ILE A 522 53.51 17.60 23.58
C ILE A 522 53.34 16.66 22.41
N VAL A 523 52.52 17.05 21.44
CA VAL A 523 52.54 16.45 20.11
C VAL A 523 53.48 17.25 19.23
N SER A 524 54.41 16.55 18.58
CA SER A 524 55.38 17.11 17.66
C SER A 524 55.07 16.72 16.21
N VAL A 525 55.30 17.67 15.30
CA VAL A 525 55.15 17.44 13.85
C VAL A 525 56.05 16.33 13.33
N ASN A 526 57.28 16.22 13.84
CA ASN A 526 58.35 15.41 13.23
C ASN A 526 58.96 14.38 14.17
N LYS A 527 58.64 14.40 15.46
CA LYS A 527 59.27 13.51 16.46
C LYS A 527 58.32 12.65 17.29
N GLY A 528 57.01 12.85 17.17
CA GLY A 528 56.00 12.02 17.83
C GLY A 528 55.44 12.73 19.06
N PHE A 529 55.40 12.03 20.18
CA PHE A 529 54.83 12.51 21.43
C PHE A 529 55.92 12.66 22.50
N PHE A 530 55.94 13.80 23.19
CA PHE A 530 56.86 14.03 24.29
C PHE A 530 56.14 14.23 25.63
N VAL A 531 56.78 13.77 26.69
CA VAL A 531 56.46 14.12 28.07
C VAL A 531 57.63 14.93 28.62
N TYR A 532 57.35 16.16 29.05
CA TYR A 532 58.29 17.00 29.78
C TYR A 532 57.93 17.00 31.26
N GLN A 533 58.78 16.35 32.06
CA GLN A 533 58.60 16.18 33.49
C GLN A 533 59.94 16.38 34.21
N ASN A 534 59.95 17.20 35.26
CA ASN A 534 61.14 17.48 36.08
C ASN A 534 62.39 17.89 35.28
N GLY A 535 62.21 18.66 34.20
CA GLY A 535 63.32 19.13 33.35
C GLY A 535 63.80 18.13 32.29
N VAL A 536 63.15 16.96 32.16
CA VAL A 536 63.56 15.91 31.22
C VAL A 536 62.48 15.70 30.16
N PHE A 537 62.89 15.60 28.89
CA PHE A 537 62.05 15.20 27.77
C PHE A 537 62.13 13.69 27.54
N LEU A 538 60.99 13.01 27.60
CA LEU A 538 60.84 11.61 27.22
C LEU A 538 60.03 11.52 25.92
N ASN A 539 60.50 10.75 24.94
CA ASN A 539 59.85 10.62 23.64
C ASN A 539 59.20 9.24 23.49
N PHE A 540 57.97 9.22 22.98
CA PHE A 540 57.20 8.02 22.69
C PHE A 540 56.48 8.17 21.33
N LEU A 541 56.17 7.04 20.71
CA LEU A 541 55.38 6.99 19.47
C LEU A 541 54.54 5.70 19.48
N PRO A 542 53.26 5.74 19.08
CA PRO A 542 52.47 4.52 18.92
C PRO A 542 53.11 3.59 17.86
N GLU A 543 53.20 2.28 18.12
CA GLU A 543 53.94 1.33 17.26
C GLU A 543 53.52 1.36 15.78
N ASN A 544 52.24 1.61 15.52
CA ASN A 544 51.63 1.58 14.18
C ASN A 544 51.32 2.97 13.62
N GLU A 545 51.96 4.02 14.14
CA GLU A 545 51.77 5.39 13.65
C GLU A 545 53.10 6.08 13.32
N ILE A 546 53.00 7.14 12.52
CA ILE A 546 54.11 8.04 12.25
C ILE A 546 53.87 9.39 12.93
N ALA A 547 54.95 10.03 13.38
CA ALA A 547 54.90 11.32 14.07
C ALA A 547 54.04 12.37 13.32
N GLU A 548 54.13 12.42 11.99
CA GLU A 548 53.43 13.39 11.17
C GLU A 548 51.90 13.27 11.20
N ASN A 549 51.38 12.09 11.59
CA ASN A 549 49.96 11.80 11.67
C ASN A 549 49.33 12.30 12.96
N LEU A 550 50.08 12.44 14.06
CA LEU A 550 49.54 12.89 15.34
C LEU A 550 49.06 14.35 15.21
N LEU A 551 47.81 14.65 15.51
CA LEU A 551 47.20 15.95 15.24
C LEU A 551 46.98 16.80 16.47
N SER A 552 46.23 16.25 17.43
CA SER A 552 45.78 16.97 18.61
C SER A 552 46.01 16.13 19.86
N ILE A 553 46.04 16.79 21.01
CA ILE A 553 46.29 16.21 22.31
C ILE A 553 45.35 16.80 23.34
N SER A 554 44.87 15.96 24.25
CA SER A 554 44.06 16.38 25.38
C SER A 554 44.40 15.53 26.60
N TYR A 555 44.30 16.13 27.79
CA TYR A 555 44.45 15.42 29.05
C TYR A 555 43.09 15.25 29.71
N SER A 556 42.84 14.06 30.23
CA SER A 556 41.65 13.70 30.99
C SER A 556 42.07 12.96 32.25
N GLU A 557 41.52 13.35 33.40
CA GLU A 557 41.78 12.64 34.67
C GLU A 557 41.38 11.16 34.60
N SER A 558 40.32 10.83 33.86
CA SER A 558 39.79 9.46 33.79
C SER A 558 40.44 8.58 32.71
N HIS A 559 41.00 9.18 31.65
CA HIS A 559 41.53 8.43 30.49
C HIS A 559 43.01 8.70 30.19
N GLY A 560 43.70 9.50 31.02
CA GLY A 560 45.09 9.87 30.80
C GLY A 560 45.27 10.87 29.65
N VAL A 561 46.32 10.69 28.87
CA VAL A 561 46.64 11.58 27.74
C VAL A 561 46.11 10.96 26.44
N LEU A 562 45.17 11.64 25.80
CA LEU A 562 44.61 11.25 24.52
C LEU A 562 45.32 11.97 23.39
N VAL A 563 45.74 11.23 22.38
CA VAL A 563 46.42 11.77 21.18
C VAL A 563 45.64 11.35 19.94
N SER A 564 45.18 12.32 19.16
CA SER A 564 44.42 12.06 17.94
C SER A 564 45.32 12.03 16.69
N THR A 565 44.80 11.49 15.58
CA THR A 565 45.52 11.43 14.30
C THR A 565 44.75 12.00 13.12
N LYS A 566 45.47 12.27 12.02
CA LYS A 566 44.91 12.66 10.72
C LYS A 566 43.93 11.64 10.15
N GLN A 567 44.08 10.37 10.54
CA GLN A 567 43.30 9.25 10.03
C GLN A 567 42.09 8.93 10.91
N GLY A 568 41.76 9.80 11.87
CA GLY A 568 40.61 9.64 12.75
C GLY A 568 40.80 8.62 13.86
N LYS A 569 42.04 8.33 14.27
CA LYS A 569 42.31 7.48 15.43
C LYS A 569 42.59 8.32 16.66
N ILE A 570 42.27 7.79 17.83
CA ILE A 570 42.68 8.31 19.13
C ILE A 570 43.45 7.21 19.84
N TYR A 571 44.65 7.54 20.32
CA TYR A 571 45.46 6.68 21.16
C TYR A 571 45.47 7.24 22.58
N ALA A 572 45.24 6.37 23.57
CA ALA A 572 45.40 6.70 24.97
C ALA A 572 46.82 6.32 25.40
N PHE A 573 47.56 7.27 25.99
CA PHE A 573 48.87 7.03 26.56
C PHE A 573 48.75 6.72 28.05
N ASP A 574 49.14 5.50 28.43
CA ASP A 574 49.21 5.06 29.81
C ASP A 574 50.49 5.62 30.45
N LEU A 575 50.34 6.49 31.45
CA LEU A 575 51.47 7.16 32.11
C LEU A 575 52.34 6.19 32.93
N GLU A 576 51.78 5.07 33.41
CA GLU A 576 52.51 4.08 34.20
C GLU A 576 53.27 3.10 33.29
N LYS A 577 52.59 2.55 32.28
CA LYS A 577 53.17 1.58 31.34
C LYS A 577 54.05 2.23 30.28
N LYS A 578 53.81 3.51 29.98
CA LYS A 578 54.45 4.27 28.90
C LYS A 578 54.19 3.67 27.52
N GLU A 579 53.00 3.15 27.32
CA GLU A 579 52.52 2.52 26.08
C GLU A 579 51.28 3.23 25.55
N PHE A 580 50.98 3.03 24.27
CA PHE A 580 49.80 3.57 23.61
C PHE A 580 48.82 2.46 23.26
N ASP A 581 47.58 2.62 23.71
CA ASP A 581 46.46 1.77 23.33
C ASP A 581 45.53 2.51 22.37
N LEU A 582 45.01 1.80 21.35
CA LEU A 582 43.98 2.37 20.48
C LEU A 582 42.69 2.54 21.29
N PHE A 583 42.25 3.79 21.44
CA PHE A 583 41.10 4.15 22.24
C PHE A 583 39.83 4.29 21.40
N TYR A 584 39.94 4.84 20.19
CA TYR A 584 38.81 5.08 19.29
C TYR A 584 39.28 5.18 17.83
N GLU A 585 38.46 4.73 16.89
CA GLU A 585 38.62 4.95 15.45
C GLU A 585 37.32 5.50 14.87
N ASP A 586 37.42 6.65 14.20
CA ASP A 586 36.32 7.35 13.57
C ASP A 586 35.76 6.56 12.39
N ASN A 587 34.44 6.34 12.36
CA ASN A 587 33.78 5.60 11.29
C ASN A 587 34.02 6.17 9.88
N LEU A 588 34.28 7.48 9.75
CA LEU A 588 34.60 8.12 8.47
C LEU A 588 36.09 8.35 8.27
N LYS A 589 36.94 7.94 9.23
CA LYS A 589 38.37 8.21 9.26
C LYS A 589 38.67 9.71 9.14
N ALA A 590 37.76 10.55 9.64
CA ALA A 590 37.90 11.99 9.59
C ALA A 590 38.99 12.45 10.58
N SER A 591 39.84 13.39 10.16
CA SER A 591 40.85 13.97 11.06
C SER A 591 40.19 14.58 12.30
N ILE A 592 40.72 14.26 13.48
CA ILE A 592 40.24 14.76 14.78
C ILE A 592 41.20 15.86 15.25
N VAL A 593 40.69 17.08 15.39
CA VAL A 593 41.46 18.31 15.63
C VAL A 593 41.19 18.97 16.98
N GLY A 594 40.33 18.37 17.79
CA GLY A 594 40.10 18.78 19.17
C GLY A 594 39.29 17.71 19.90
N MET A 595 39.51 17.59 21.21
CA MET A 595 38.91 16.56 22.05
C MET A 595 38.57 17.14 23.42
N ILE A 596 37.33 16.97 23.86
CA ILE A 596 36.88 17.47 25.15
C ILE A 596 35.89 16.51 25.81
N LEU A 597 36.03 16.25 27.11
CA LEU A 597 35.07 15.44 27.86
C LEU A 597 33.99 16.30 28.50
N ASP A 598 32.75 15.84 28.38
CA ASP A 598 31.65 16.34 29.18
C ASP A 598 31.62 15.74 30.60
N GLU A 599 30.72 16.23 31.44
CA GLU A 599 30.59 15.79 32.84
C GLU A 599 30.09 14.34 32.99
N SER A 600 29.51 13.77 31.93
CA SER A 600 29.00 12.39 31.92
C SER A 600 30.01 11.37 31.41
N GLY A 601 31.23 11.80 31.08
CA GLY A 601 32.27 10.94 30.53
C GLY A 601 32.14 10.66 29.03
N VAL A 602 31.27 11.38 28.31
CA VAL A 602 31.20 11.30 26.84
C VAL A 602 32.28 12.20 26.26
N LEU A 603 33.04 11.66 25.32
CA LEU A 603 34.11 12.34 24.61
C LEU A 603 33.54 13.04 23.37
N TRP A 604 33.71 14.35 23.30
CA TRP A 604 33.30 15.17 22.17
C TRP A 604 34.51 15.51 21.30
N LEU A 605 34.38 15.18 20.01
CA LEU A 605 35.44 15.28 19.02
C LEU A 605 35.11 16.37 18.02
N ASN A 606 36.02 17.32 17.87
CA ASN A 606 35.99 18.27 16.77
C ASN A 606 36.72 17.63 15.57
N THR A 607 36.00 17.39 14.47
CA THR A 607 36.56 16.69 13.30
C THR A 607 36.48 17.54 12.04
N TYR A 608 37.15 17.13 10.96
CA TYR A 608 36.95 17.74 9.63
C TYR A 608 35.62 17.35 8.95
N ALA A 609 34.81 16.51 9.59
CA ALA A 609 33.52 16.06 9.08
C ALA A 609 32.40 16.25 10.13
N GLY A 610 32.41 17.37 10.85
CA GLY A 610 31.44 17.71 11.89
C GLY A 610 31.89 17.35 13.30
N ILE A 611 30.94 17.35 14.24
CA ILE A 611 31.18 17.09 15.65
C ILE A 611 30.75 15.66 15.97
N VAL A 612 31.55 14.90 16.71
CA VAL A 612 31.20 13.53 17.13
C VAL A 612 31.12 13.46 18.64
N SER A 613 30.06 12.86 19.19
CA SER A 613 30.03 12.41 20.57
C SER A 613 30.28 10.91 20.63
N TYR A 614 31.26 10.48 21.42
CA TYR A 614 31.62 9.08 21.63
C TYR A 614 31.49 8.73 23.11
N ASN A 615 30.72 7.71 23.44
CA ASN A 615 30.62 7.19 24.80
C ASN A 615 31.55 5.97 24.95
N PRO A 616 32.66 6.08 25.70
CA PRO A 616 33.61 4.97 25.88
C PRO A 616 33.02 3.75 26.60
N GLN A 617 31.98 3.92 27.42
CA GLN A 617 31.37 2.83 28.19
C GLN A 617 30.46 1.95 27.34
N THR A 618 29.68 2.56 26.43
CA THR A 618 28.74 1.84 25.56
C THR A 618 29.31 1.58 24.17
N ASN A 619 30.47 2.16 23.86
CA ASN A 619 31.10 2.17 22.54
C ASN A 619 30.17 2.71 21.44
N GLN A 620 29.27 3.64 21.80
CA GLN A 620 28.35 4.28 20.86
C GLN A 620 28.88 5.65 20.43
N GLU A 621 28.78 5.95 19.15
CA GLU A 621 29.08 7.27 18.58
C GLU A 621 27.88 7.89 17.87
N LYS A 622 27.83 9.23 17.87
CA LYS A 622 26.83 10.02 17.15
C LYS A 622 27.51 11.22 16.52
N ARG A 623 27.30 11.42 15.22
CA ARG A 623 27.85 12.54 14.45
C ARG A 623 26.79 13.60 14.20
N TYR A 624 27.12 14.83 14.58
CA TYR A 624 26.35 16.03 14.34
C TYR A 624 26.89 16.75 13.11
N THR A 625 25.99 17.24 12.26
CA THR A 625 26.28 17.88 10.98
C THR A 625 25.40 19.13 10.76
N LYS A 626 25.33 19.65 9.53
CA LYS A 626 24.49 20.82 9.19
C LYS A 626 23.01 20.62 9.52
N LYS A 627 22.51 19.38 9.48
CA LYS A 627 21.12 19.04 9.85
C LYS A 627 20.84 19.26 11.34
N ASP A 628 21.88 19.28 12.17
CA ASP A 628 21.80 19.38 13.63
C ASP A 628 22.09 20.82 14.12
N GLY A 629 22.25 21.78 13.19
CA GLY A 629 22.50 23.19 13.47
C GLY A 629 23.95 23.65 13.31
N ILE A 630 24.87 22.74 12.92
CA ILE A 630 26.29 23.10 12.71
C ILE A 630 26.45 23.88 11.40
N TYR A 631 27.03 25.08 11.48
CA TYR A 631 27.21 25.92 10.30
C TYR A 631 28.34 25.45 9.37
N GLU A 632 29.48 25.06 9.93
CA GLU A 632 30.67 24.60 9.20
C GLU A 632 31.16 23.27 9.79
N LEU A 633 31.42 22.30 8.92
CA LEU A 633 31.76 20.94 9.32
C LEU A 633 33.25 20.77 9.60
N GLU A 634 34.08 21.60 8.99
CA GLU A 634 35.52 21.53 9.18
C GLU A 634 35.91 22.23 10.49
N GLY A 635 36.12 21.42 11.52
CA GLY A 635 36.65 21.84 12.80
C GLY A 635 38.00 22.54 12.68
N ASN A 636 38.26 23.51 13.56
CA ASN A 636 39.57 24.14 13.65
C ASN A 636 40.35 23.61 14.87
N ARG A 637 41.68 23.61 14.76
CA ARG A 637 42.56 23.20 15.86
C ARG A 637 42.50 24.22 17.01
N TYR A 638 42.79 23.75 18.23
CA TYR A 638 42.80 24.54 19.47
C TYR A 638 41.42 25.06 19.91
N SER A 639 40.38 24.77 19.13
CA SER A 639 39.09 25.44 19.23
C SER A 639 38.03 24.60 19.94
N THR A 640 38.42 23.94 21.01
CA THR A 640 37.51 23.22 21.91
C THR A 640 37.61 23.80 23.31
N TYR A 641 36.48 24.17 23.90
CA TYR A 641 36.42 24.73 25.25
C TYR A 641 35.15 24.26 25.98
N LYS A 642 35.26 24.06 27.29
CA LYS A 642 34.14 23.72 28.17
C LYS A 642 34.06 24.80 29.23
N ASP A 643 32.89 25.39 29.39
CA ASP A 643 32.66 26.43 30.38
C ASP A 643 32.28 25.86 31.76
N SER A 644 32.14 26.74 32.74
CA SER A 644 31.75 26.37 34.13
C SER A 644 30.34 25.79 34.27
N LYS A 645 29.48 25.94 33.26
CA LYS A 645 28.10 25.42 33.22
C LYS A 645 28.01 24.08 32.47
N GLY A 646 29.12 23.57 31.97
CA GLY A 646 29.18 22.33 31.18
C GLY A 646 28.78 22.50 29.71
N ASN A 647 28.61 23.74 29.21
CA ASN A 647 28.42 23.98 27.78
C ASN A 647 29.72 23.74 27.03
N LEU A 648 29.60 23.18 25.83
CA LEU A 648 30.72 22.94 24.94
C LEU A 648 30.74 23.97 23.83
N PHE A 649 31.95 24.47 23.59
CA PHE A 649 32.29 25.44 22.57
C PHE A 649 33.22 24.75 21.57
N ILE A 650 32.75 24.58 20.34
CA ILE A 650 33.48 23.90 19.27
C ILE A 650 33.60 24.83 18.07
N GLY A 651 34.83 25.29 17.83
CA GLY A 651 35.19 26.17 16.74
C GLY A 651 35.47 25.43 15.43
N SER A 652 35.22 26.16 14.34
CA SER A 652 35.45 25.74 12.98
C SER A 652 36.20 26.84 12.23
N PHE A 653 36.56 26.57 10.97
CA PHE A 653 37.16 27.59 10.11
C PHE A 653 36.20 28.76 9.76
N LYS A 654 34.89 28.62 10.03
CA LYS A 654 33.88 29.63 9.66
C LYS A 654 32.81 29.85 10.74
N GLY A 655 33.10 29.60 12.00
CA GLY A 655 32.20 29.94 13.10
C GLY A 655 32.41 29.10 14.35
N LEU A 656 31.66 29.46 15.38
CA LEU A 656 31.70 28.84 16.71
C LEU A 656 30.36 28.16 17.02
N SER A 657 30.37 26.85 17.23
CA SER A 657 29.22 26.08 17.70
C SER A 657 29.21 26.02 19.22
N VAL A 658 28.08 26.35 19.85
CA VAL A 658 27.90 26.31 21.31
C VAL A 658 26.63 25.53 21.65
N PHE A 659 26.74 24.58 22.57
CA PHE A 659 25.62 23.74 22.97
C PHE A 659 25.83 23.12 24.35
N ASN A 660 24.74 22.71 24.99
CA ASN A 660 24.78 21.90 26.20
C ASN A 660 24.63 20.40 25.84
N PRO A 661 25.59 19.53 26.19
CA PRO A 661 25.50 18.09 25.92
C PRO A 661 24.24 17.41 26.48
N GLN A 662 23.77 17.85 27.65
CA GLN A 662 22.59 17.26 28.30
C GLN A 662 21.31 17.60 27.53
N GLU A 663 21.20 18.82 27.00
CA GLU A 663 20.05 19.22 26.17
C GLU A 663 19.99 18.47 24.84
N LEU A 664 21.14 18.04 24.30
CA LEU A 664 21.20 17.22 23.09
C LEU A 664 20.68 15.79 23.32
N LYS A 665 20.96 15.19 24.50
CA LYS A 665 20.56 13.82 24.84
C LYS A 665 19.03 13.63 24.98
N VAL A 666 18.28 14.68 25.33
CA VAL A 666 16.84 14.60 25.68
C VAL A 666 15.89 14.40 24.47
N SER A 667 16.38 14.17 23.23
CA SER A 667 15.51 14.08 22.03
C SER A 667 15.37 12.70 21.39
N GLU A 668 15.78 11.63 22.04
CA GLU A 668 15.32 10.29 21.63
C GLU A 668 13.98 10.03 22.32
N LYS A 669 12.94 10.74 21.86
CA LYS A 669 11.58 10.22 21.99
C LYS A 669 11.60 8.91 21.20
N ASP A 670 11.29 7.78 21.83
CA ASP A 670 11.25 6.47 21.16
C ASP A 670 10.48 6.59 19.86
N LEU A 671 11.20 6.66 18.74
CA LEU A 671 10.60 6.80 17.42
C LEU A 671 9.86 5.50 17.16
N SER A 672 8.53 5.55 17.13
CA SER A 672 7.73 4.34 16.93
C SER A 672 7.51 4.14 15.43
N LEU A 673 8.16 3.11 14.90
CA LEU A 673 7.90 2.62 13.55
C LEU A 673 6.63 1.77 13.59
N GLN A 674 5.63 2.10 12.76
CA GLN A 674 4.35 1.39 12.71
C GLN A 674 3.87 1.20 11.26
N PHE A 675 3.09 0.15 11.03
CA PHE A 675 2.28 0.01 9.80
C PHE A 675 1.12 1.03 9.85
N THR A 676 0.94 1.80 8.78
CA THR A 676 -0.15 2.77 8.65
C THR A 676 -1.27 2.29 7.73
N GLU A 677 -0.97 1.33 6.84
CA GLU A 677 -1.92 0.71 5.93
C GLU A 677 -1.53 -0.75 5.69
N LEU A 678 -2.51 -1.66 5.73
CA LEU A 678 -2.35 -3.05 5.30
C LEU A 678 -3.41 -3.37 4.25
N SER A 679 -2.97 -3.86 3.09
CA SER A 679 -3.85 -4.21 1.99
C SER A 679 -3.63 -5.66 1.54
N PHE A 680 -4.68 -6.46 1.61
CA PHE A 680 -4.68 -7.87 1.22
C PHE A 680 -6.08 -8.33 0.83
N TYR A 681 -6.18 -9.50 0.19
CA TYR A 681 -7.47 -10.07 -0.16
C TYR A 681 -8.13 -10.73 1.05
N ASN A 682 -9.30 -10.26 1.44
CA ASN A 682 -10.03 -10.82 2.58
C ASN A 682 -10.95 -11.97 2.14
N LYS A 683 -10.66 -13.18 2.64
CA LYS A 683 -11.42 -14.39 2.33
C LYS A 683 -12.89 -14.32 2.77
N ASN A 684 -13.20 -13.60 3.85
CA ASN A 684 -14.54 -13.49 4.41
C ASN A 684 -15.43 -12.54 3.58
N TYR A 685 -14.89 -11.39 3.19
CA TYR A 685 -15.61 -10.40 2.38
C TYR A 685 -15.53 -10.68 0.87
N LYS A 686 -14.63 -11.58 0.45
CA LYS A 686 -14.37 -11.93 -0.96
C LYS A 686 -13.97 -10.75 -1.83
N GLU A 687 -13.24 -9.80 -1.25
CA GLU A 687 -12.78 -8.61 -1.93
C GLU A 687 -11.38 -8.19 -1.45
N TRP A 688 -10.75 -7.31 -2.22
CA TRP A 688 -9.53 -6.64 -1.79
C TRP A 688 -9.88 -5.59 -0.74
N THR A 689 -9.33 -5.74 0.45
CA THR A 689 -9.59 -4.82 1.57
C THR A 689 -8.32 -4.09 1.94
N THR A 690 -8.45 -2.77 2.11
CA THR A 690 -7.39 -1.90 2.61
C THR A 690 -7.78 -1.44 4.01
N HIS A 691 -7.01 -1.84 5.01
CA HIS A 691 -7.21 -1.49 6.41
C HIS A 691 -6.28 -0.34 6.81
N ARG A 692 -6.86 0.73 7.37
CA ARG A 692 -6.16 1.93 7.89
C ARG A 692 -6.46 2.22 9.37
N ASP A 693 -7.24 1.35 10.00
CA ASP A 693 -7.51 1.39 11.43
C ASP A 693 -6.28 0.86 12.18
N LEU A 694 -5.66 1.71 12.98
CA LEU A 694 -4.45 1.37 13.72
C LEU A 694 -4.69 0.28 14.77
N ASN A 695 -5.90 0.18 15.34
CA ASN A 695 -6.23 -0.87 16.32
C ASN A 695 -6.40 -2.21 15.63
N PHE A 696 -7.05 -2.21 14.46
CA PHE A 696 -7.09 -3.40 13.61
C PHE A 696 -5.66 -3.84 13.27
N ILE A 697 -4.84 -2.94 12.70
CA ILE A 697 -3.46 -3.23 12.29
C ILE A 697 -2.62 -3.76 13.46
N LYS A 698 -2.67 -3.12 14.64
CA LYS A 698 -1.95 -3.56 15.84
C LYS A 698 -2.43 -4.91 16.39
N SER A 699 -3.68 -5.28 16.14
CA SER A 699 -4.23 -6.58 16.55
C SER A 699 -3.91 -7.71 15.56
N GLN A 700 -3.38 -7.39 14.37
CA GLN A 700 -3.02 -8.39 13.37
C GLN A 700 -1.59 -8.87 13.61
N ASP A 701 -1.45 -10.00 14.29
CA ASP A 701 -0.17 -10.71 14.38
C ASP A 701 0.12 -11.52 13.10
N GLU A 702 -0.93 -11.97 12.41
CA GLU A 702 -0.85 -12.88 11.26
C GLU A 702 -1.85 -12.50 10.15
N ILE A 703 -1.40 -12.56 8.88
CA ILE A 703 -2.23 -12.36 7.69
C ILE A 703 -2.22 -13.60 6.80
N ILE A 704 -3.40 -14.09 6.46
CA ILE A 704 -3.57 -15.27 5.60
C ILE A 704 -4.00 -14.83 4.19
N LEU A 705 -3.12 -15.08 3.21
CA LEU A 705 -3.36 -14.83 1.80
C LEU A 705 -3.90 -16.11 1.13
N PRO A 706 -5.10 -16.07 0.52
CA PRO A 706 -5.67 -17.25 -0.12
C PRO A 706 -4.94 -17.61 -1.42
N SER A 707 -4.98 -18.89 -1.80
CA SER A 707 -4.21 -19.41 -2.93
C SER A 707 -4.53 -18.81 -4.30
N PHE A 708 -5.67 -18.12 -4.44
CA PHE A 708 -6.09 -17.46 -5.68
C PHE A 708 -5.74 -15.97 -5.73
N ASN A 709 -5.34 -15.37 -4.61
CA ASN A 709 -4.87 -13.99 -4.54
C ASN A 709 -3.80 -13.86 -3.46
N GLN A 710 -2.54 -13.92 -3.90
CA GLN A 710 -1.34 -13.88 -3.06
C GLN A 710 -0.67 -12.51 -3.10
N ARG A 711 -1.44 -11.46 -3.44
CA ARG A 711 -0.97 -10.08 -3.42
C ARG A 711 -1.07 -9.53 -2.00
N PHE A 712 -0.04 -8.80 -1.58
CA PHE A 712 0.00 -8.09 -0.31
C PHE A 712 0.68 -6.74 -0.51
N SER A 713 0.18 -5.71 0.15
CA SER A 713 0.96 -4.48 0.35
C SER A 713 0.79 -3.90 1.75
N ALA A 714 1.83 -3.22 2.22
CA ALA A 714 1.85 -2.56 3.51
C ALA A 714 2.55 -1.20 3.40
N LYS A 715 2.01 -0.18 4.06
CA LYS A 715 2.68 1.11 4.22
C LYS A 715 3.20 1.27 5.64
N VAL A 716 4.38 1.88 5.77
CA VAL A 716 5.06 2.12 7.04
C VAL A 716 5.35 3.59 7.25
N SER A 717 5.32 4.03 8.50
CA SER A 717 5.72 5.39 8.88
C SER A 717 6.33 5.41 10.28
N LEU A 718 7.27 6.34 10.48
CA LEU A 718 7.69 6.76 11.80
C LEU A 718 6.75 7.87 12.29
N LEU A 719 5.94 7.57 13.30
CA LEU A 719 5.03 8.55 13.87
C LEU A 719 5.81 9.68 14.58
N ASP A 720 5.20 10.87 14.68
CA ASP A 720 5.77 12.07 15.32
C ASP A 720 7.05 12.64 14.67
N ILE A 721 7.41 12.22 13.45
CA ILE A 721 8.58 12.75 12.75
C ILE A 721 8.25 13.97 11.90
N VAL A 722 9.05 15.00 12.11
CA VAL A 722 8.93 16.28 11.42
C VAL A 722 9.49 16.22 9.99
N ASN A 723 10.57 15.45 9.76
CA ASN A 723 11.19 15.31 8.44
C ASN A 723 11.46 13.85 8.06
N HIS A 724 10.50 13.22 7.37
CA HIS A 724 10.62 11.82 6.91
C HIS A 724 11.71 11.62 5.85
N LYS A 725 12.12 12.66 5.09
CA LYS A 725 13.18 12.54 4.06
C LYS A 725 14.56 12.23 4.65
N ASN A 726 14.74 12.46 5.95
CA ASN A 726 15.97 12.14 6.66
C ASN A 726 16.07 10.67 7.07
N TYR A 727 15.00 9.89 6.85
CA TYR A 727 14.93 8.49 7.19
C TYR A 727 14.75 7.65 5.93
N LYS A 728 15.40 6.50 5.92
CA LYS A 728 15.24 5.48 4.89
C LYS A 728 14.65 4.25 5.54
N TYR A 729 13.80 3.53 4.82
CA TYR A 729 13.26 2.28 5.31
C TYR A 729 13.94 1.14 4.57
N ARG A 730 14.14 0.03 5.27
CA ARG A 730 14.52 -1.24 4.67
C ARG A 730 13.62 -2.33 5.19
N TYR A 731 13.39 -3.33 4.37
CA TYR A 731 12.62 -4.50 4.73
C TYR A 731 13.34 -5.77 4.30
N ARG A 732 13.00 -6.88 4.92
CA ARG A 732 13.32 -8.24 4.45
C ARG A 732 12.14 -9.16 4.73
N LEU A 733 12.02 -10.20 3.93
CA LEU A 733 10.97 -11.19 4.05
C LEU A 733 11.63 -12.54 4.28
N ASN A 734 11.64 -13.02 5.53
CA ASN A 734 12.24 -14.31 5.85
C ASN A 734 11.21 -15.41 5.57
N ASP A 735 11.62 -16.45 4.85
CA ASP A 735 10.83 -17.68 4.68
C ASP A 735 11.16 -18.64 5.83
N ASP A 736 10.16 -19.09 6.58
CA ASP A 736 10.37 -19.98 7.73
C ASP A 736 10.99 -21.34 7.34
N SER A 737 10.97 -21.69 6.04
CA SER A 737 11.59 -22.91 5.52
C SER A 737 13.08 -22.78 5.20
N GLU A 738 13.65 -21.56 5.22
CA GLU A 738 15.07 -21.31 4.99
C GLU A 738 15.81 -21.04 6.31
N GLU A 739 16.99 -21.64 6.51
CA GLU A 739 17.80 -21.45 7.73
C GLU A 739 18.55 -20.10 7.76
N GLU A 740 18.82 -19.51 6.59
CA GLU A 740 19.50 -18.22 6.46
C GLU A 740 18.47 -17.09 6.30
N SER A 741 18.67 -15.98 7.04
CA SER A 741 17.83 -14.79 6.87
C SER A 741 18.08 -14.14 5.52
N SER A 742 17.00 -13.68 4.87
CA SER A 742 17.11 -12.99 3.58
C SER A 742 17.83 -11.65 3.71
N GLU A 743 18.45 -11.21 2.60
CA GLU A 743 19.12 -9.92 2.53
C GLU A 743 18.14 -8.74 2.67
N TRP A 744 18.61 -7.65 3.27
CA TRP A 744 17.84 -6.42 3.41
C TRP A 744 17.66 -5.69 2.07
N SER A 745 16.43 -5.33 1.75
CA SER A 745 16.06 -4.49 0.61
C SER A 745 15.71 -3.08 1.06
N SER A 746 16.24 -2.06 0.37
CA SER A 746 15.97 -0.65 0.64
C SER A 746 14.72 -0.15 -0.10
N LEU A 747 13.92 0.68 0.59
CA LEU A 747 12.80 1.41 0.00
C LEU A 747 13.31 2.74 -0.56
N TYR A 748 13.17 2.92 -1.88
CA TYR A 748 13.55 4.14 -2.58
C TYR A 748 12.28 4.89 -2.95
N LEU A 749 11.96 5.94 -2.19
CA LEU A 749 10.90 6.95 -2.42
C LEU A 749 9.48 6.60 -1.95
N GLU A 750 9.08 5.33 -1.94
CA GLU A 750 7.78 4.91 -1.43
C GLU A 750 7.94 4.15 -0.11
N ASN A 751 7.23 4.56 0.93
CA ASN A 751 7.19 3.81 2.20
C ASN A 751 6.18 2.65 2.12
N GLU A 752 6.00 2.12 0.91
CA GLU A 752 5.09 1.02 0.60
C GLU A 752 5.90 -0.21 0.19
N ILE A 753 5.59 -1.32 0.84
CA ILE A 753 6.13 -2.64 0.55
C ILE A 753 5.06 -3.37 -0.24
N VAL A 754 5.35 -3.72 -1.50
CA VAL A 754 4.40 -4.41 -2.38
C VAL A 754 4.96 -5.77 -2.79
N PHE A 755 4.20 -6.81 -2.48
CA PHE A 755 4.41 -8.15 -3.03
C PHE A 755 3.26 -8.49 -3.98
N SER A 756 3.54 -8.46 -5.28
CA SER A 756 2.53 -8.75 -6.31
C SER A 756 2.04 -10.20 -6.30
N ASN A 757 2.92 -11.13 -5.92
CA ASN A 757 2.62 -12.56 -5.89
C ASN A 757 3.58 -13.29 -4.93
N LEU A 758 3.13 -13.56 -3.71
CA LEU A 758 3.86 -14.36 -2.73
C LEU A 758 3.68 -15.85 -2.99
N SER A 759 4.78 -16.57 -3.23
CA SER A 759 4.79 -18.03 -3.29
C SER A 759 4.14 -18.64 -2.05
N ALA A 760 3.62 -19.87 -2.16
CA ALA A 760 2.96 -20.50 -1.03
C ALA A 760 4.00 -20.91 0.03
N GLY A 761 3.85 -20.39 1.25
CA GLY A 761 4.82 -20.50 2.34
C GLY A 761 4.40 -19.66 3.55
N ASN A 762 5.20 -19.75 4.61
CA ASN A 762 5.07 -18.91 5.80
C ASN A 762 6.22 -17.92 5.81
N TYR A 763 5.90 -16.64 5.91
CA TYR A 763 6.87 -15.57 5.84
C TYR A 763 6.77 -14.66 7.06
N THR A 764 7.91 -14.13 7.49
CA THR A 764 7.96 -13.04 8.46
C THR A 764 8.52 -11.80 7.80
N LEU A 765 7.66 -10.79 7.60
CA LEU A 765 8.05 -9.48 7.08
C LEU A 765 8.68 -8.67 8.22
N GLN A 766 9.94 -8.26 8.05
CA GLN A 766 10.66 -7.44 8.99
C GLN A 766 10.98 -6.07 8.37
N VAL A 767 10.74 -4.99 9.11
CA VAL A 767 10.97 -3.62 8.64
C VAL A 767 11.72 -2.80 9.69
N GLU A 768 12.72 -2.06 9.25
CA GLU A 768 13.48 -1.13 10.07
C GLU A 768 13.55 0.25 9.42
N ALA A 769 13.65 1.28 10.26
CA ALA A 769 13.98 2.62 9.81
C ALA A 769 15.44 2.95 10.12
N LEU A 770 16.08 3.62 9.18
CA LEU A 770 17.47 4.05 9.21
C LEU A 770 17.52 5.57 9.16
N SER A 771 18.41 6.17 9.93
CA SER A 771 18.76 7.58 9.77
C SER A 771 19.55 7.83 8.48
N ALA A 772 19.75 9.10 8.12
CA ALA A 772 20.59 9.50 6.98
C ALA A 772 22.03 8.94 7.01
N ILE A 773 22.52 8.50 8.16
CA ILE A 773 23.84 7.88 8.36
C ILE A 773 23.78 6.36 8.54
N ASN A 774 22.67 5.72 8.12
CA ASN A 774 22.43 4.28 8.20
C ASN A 774 22.46 3.67 9.61
N GLN A 775 22.22 4.48 10.65
CA GLN A 775 21.99 3.96 12.00
C GLN A 775 20.51 3.59 12.17
N ASN A 776 20.22 2.45 12.79
CA ASN A 776 18.86 2.01 13.10
C ASN A 776 18.14 3.02 14.02
N GLN A 777 16.87 3.29 13.74
CA GLN A 777 16.02 4.23 14.46
C GLN A 777 14.67 3.56 14.75
N GLY A 778 14.27 3.56 16.02
CA GLY A 778 13.03 2.93 16.46
C GLY A 778 13.12 1.41 16.62
N ASN A 779 11.95 0.79 16.79
CA ASN A 779 11.78 -0.65 16.95
C ASN A 779 11.75 -1.40 15.61
N LEU A 780 12.18 -2.67 15.63
CA LEU A 780 11.95 -3.61 14.53
C LEU A 780 10.44 -3.90 14.45
N LEU A 781 9.86 -3.74 13.26
CA LEU A 781 8.50 -4.19 12.97
C LEU A 781 8.52 -5.60 12.40
N GLU A 782 7.63 -6.45 12.88
CA GLU A 782 7.45 -7.82 12.41
C GLU A 782 5.99 -8.09 12.10
N LEU A 783 5.72 -8.86 11.04
CA LEU A 783 4.37 -9.29 10.65
C LEU A 783 4.43 -10.66 9.97
N SER A 784 3.67 -11.63 10.48
CA SER A 784 3.59 -12.96 9.90
C SER A 784 2.60 -13.01 8.73
N ILE A 785 3.02 -13.56 7.59
CA ILE A 785 2.23 -13.67 6.36
C ILE A 785 2.21 -15.14 5.92
N ILE A 786 1.03 -15.74 5.87
CA ILE A 786 0.82 -17.12 5.41
C ILE A 786 0.19 -17.10 4.02
N SER A 787 0.90 -17.63 3.02
CA SER A 787 0.38 -17.77 1.65
C SER A 787 -0.08 -19.21 1.38
N GLU A 788 -1.40 -19.41 1.20
CA GLU A 788 -2.01 -20.73 1.05
C GLU A 788 -1.57 -21.45 -0.26
N LYS A 789 -1.40 -22.77 -0.19
CA LYS A 789 -1.15 -23.63 -1.37
C LYS A 789 -2.43 -23.83 -2.17
N ILE A 790 -2.34 -23.80 -3.51
CA ILE A 790 -3.48 -24.13 -4.38
C ILE A 790 -3.89 -25.60 -4.18
N PHE A 791 -5.20 -25.87 -4.16
CA PHE A 791 -5.76 -27.19 -3.81
C PHE A 791 -5.18 -28.37 -4.59
N TYR A 792 -4.80 -28.23 -5.87
CA TYR A 792 -4.23 -29.35 -6.64
C TYR A 792 -2.78 -29.70 -6.26
N ARG A 793 -2.11 -28.85 -5.48
CA ARG A 793 -0.78 -29.11 -4.90
C ARG A 793 -0.87 -29.74 -3.51
N THR A 794 -2.08 -30.12 -3.06
CA THR A 794 -2.30 -30.80 -1.79
C THR A 794 -2.39 -32.32 -1.98
N TRP A 795 -2.00 -33.09 -0.96
CA TRP A 795 -1.88 -34.55 -1.03
C TRP A 795 -3.20 -35.27 -1.33
N TRP A 796 -4.33 -34.76 -0.83
CA TRP A 796 -5.63 -35.40 -1.02
C TRP A 796 -6.09 -35.34 -2.49
N PHE A 797 -5.76 -34.26 -3.20
CA PHE A 797 -6.10 -34.12 -4.61
C PHE A 797 -5.30 -35.10 -5.46
N THR A 798 -4.02 -35.30 -5.15
CA THR A 798 -3.18 -36.32 -5.79
C THR A 798 -3.79 -37.72 -5.64
N ILE A 799 -4.30 -38.05 -4.45
CA ILE A 799 -5.01 -39.32 -4.21
C ILE A 799 -6.28 -39.42 -5.05
N LEU A 800 -7.08 -38.36 -5.13
CA LEU A 800 -8.31 -38.35 -5.92
C LEU A 800 -8.05 -38.57 -7.42
N VAL A 801 -7.00 -37.96 -7.96
CA VAL A 801 -6.56 -38.19 -9.34
C VAL A 801 -6.12 -39.64 -9.53
N LEU A 802 -5.33 -40.20 -8.61
CA LEU A 802 -4.92 -41.61 -8.65
C LEU A 802 -6.13 -42.56 -8.61
N LEU A 803 -7.10 -42.30 -7.74
CA LEU A 803 -8.34 -43.08 -7.65
C LEU A 803 -9.17 -43.00 -8.95
N SER A 804 -9.23 -41.81 -9.57
CA SER A 804 -9.94 -41.62 -10.84
C SER A 804 -9.28 -42.40 -11.97
N ILE A 805 -7.94 -42.43 -12.02
CA ILE A 805 -7.17 -43.23 -12.98
C ILE A 805 -7.42 -44.73 -12.76
N VAL A 806 -7.35 -45.20 -11.51
CA VAL A 806 -7.63 -46.61 -11.17
C VAL A 806 -9.05 -46.99 -11.57
N SER A 807 -10.05 -46.17 -11.23
CA SER A 807 -11.45 -46.40 -11.60
C SER A 807 -11.65 -46.44 -13.12
N PHE A 808 -10.98 -45.57 -13.86
CA PHE A 808 -11.04 -45.56 -15.33
C PHE A 808 -10.48 -46.86 -15.91
N PHE A 809 -9.32 -47.32 -15.45
CA PHE A 809 -8.75 -48.59 -15.90
C PHE A 809 -9.59 -49.80 -15.47
N SER A 810 -10.15 -49.81 -14.25
CA SER A 810 -11.08 -50.85 -13.82
C SER A 810 -12.34 -50.90 -14.68
N TYR A 811 -12.88 -49.74 -15.07
CA TYR A 811 -14.01 -49.65 -15.98
C TYR A 811 -13.68 -50.17 -17.39
N LEU A 812 -12.51 -49.83 -17.94
CA LEU A 812 -12.07 -50.36 -19.23
C LEU A 812 -11.88 -51.89 -19.18
N PHE A 813 -11.32 -52.41 -18.08
CA PHE A 813 -11.17 -53.85 -17.88
C PHE A 813 -12.54 -54.55 -17.78
N TYR A 814 -13.48 -53.97 -17.04
CA TYR A 814 -14.86 -54.45 -16.97
C TYR A 814 -15.55 -54.46 -18.34
N GLN A 815 -15.40 -53.40 -19.13
CA GLN A 815 -15.93 -53.35 -20.50
C GLN A 815 -15.31 -54.43 -21.39
N PHE A 816 -13.99 -54.62 -21.31
CA PHE A 816 -13.29 -55.65 -22.08
C PHE A 816 -13.86 -57.05 -21.76
N LYS A 817 -14.01 -57.38 -20.47
CA LYS A 817 -14.61 -58.65 -20.03
C LYS A 817 -16.07 -58.81 -20.46
N SER A 818 -16.85 -57.74 -20.42
CA SER A 818 -18.26 -57.77 -20.84
C SER A 818 -18.40 -58.02 -22.34
N LYS A 819 -17.56 -57.41 -23.17
CA LYS A 819 -17.54 -57.67 -24.62
C LYS A 819 -17.15 -59.10 -24.94
N GLU A 820 -16.14 -59.64 -24.26
CA GLU A 820 -15.70 -61.03 -24.41
C GLU A 820 -16.86 -62.01 -24.17
N ARG A 821 -17.65 -61.79 -23.10
CA ARG A 821 -18.84 -62.60 -22.81
C ARG A 821 -19.91 -62.50 -23.90
N LEU A 822 -20.20 -61.29 -24.38
CA LEU A 822 -21.20 -61.08 -25.43
C LEU A 822 -20.80 -61.72 -26.76
N TYR A 823 -19.50 -61.72 -27.11
CA TYR A 823 -19.01 -62.41 -28.29
C TYR A 823 -19.18 -63.93 -28.19
N ALA A 824 -18.96 -64.51 -27.01
CA ALA A 824 -19.18 -65.94 -26.78
C ALA A 824 -20.67 -66.32 -26.91
N GLU A 825 -21.58 -65.52 -26.32
CA GLU A 825 -23.03 -65.74 -26.42
C GLU A 825 -23.54 -65.64 -27.87
N ASN A 826 -23.06 -64.65 -28.64
CA ASN A 826 -23.41 -64.53 -30.07
C ASN A 826 -22.91 -65.70 -30.91
N GLN A 827 -21.70 -66.21 -30.64
CA GLN A 827 -21.19 -67.39 -31.36
C GLN A 827 -22.04 -68.63 -31.10
N ILE A 828 -22.53 -68.81 -29.87
CA ILE A 828 -23.42 -69.92 -29.50
C ILE A 828 -24.76 -69.77 -30.23
N ALA A 829 -25.40 -68.61 -30.16
CA ALA A 829 -26.66 -68.35 -30.84
C ALA A 829 -26.58 -68.55 -32.37
N MET A 830 -25.47 -68.12 -32.98
CA MET A 830 -25.25 -68.29 -34.41
C MET A 830 -25.06 -69.75 -34.82
N ASN A 831 -24.44 -70.57 -33.96
CA ASN A 831 -24.32 -72.01 -34.19
C ASN A 831 -25.68 -72.71 -34.04
N GLU A 832 -26.49 -72.33 -33.05
CA GLU A 832 -27.85 -72.87 -32.87
C GLU A 832 -28.74 -72.58 -34.08
N ALA A 833 -28.69 -71.36 -34.61
CA ALA A 833 -29.44 -70.97 -35.81
C ALA A 833 -29.04 -71.83 -37.03
N LYS A 834 -27.73 -72.01 -37.26
CA LYS A 834 -27.23 -72.85 -38.36
C LYS A 834 -27.64 -74.32 -38.24
N ILE A 835 -27.62 -74.86 -37.02
CA ILE A 835 -28.05 -76.25 -36.78
C ILE A 835 -29.54 -76.40 -37.09
N LYS A 836 -30.38 -75.44 -36.66
CA LYS A 836 -31.81 -75.44 -36.92
C LYS A 836 -32.12 -75.37 -38.42
N GLU A 837 -31.42 -74.53 -39.16
CA GLU A 837 -31.53 -74.39 -40.61
C GLU A 837 -31.16 -75.70 -41.35
N ALA A 838 -30.00 -76.28 -41.02
CA ALA A 838 -29.57 -77.56 -41.61
C ALA A 838 -30.55 -78.71 -41.30
N MET A 839 -31.12 -78.72 -40.09
CA MET A 839 -32.11 -79.73 -39.69
C MET A 839 -33.42 -79.62 -40.49
N MET A 840 -33.87 -78.40 -40.79
CA MET A 840 -35.08 -78.19 -41.61
C MET A 840 -34.90 -78.70 -43.05
N LEU A 841 -33.76 -78.38 -43.68
CA LEU A 841 -33.44 -78.88 -45.03
C LEU A 841 -33.41 -80.42 -45.08
N GLU A 842 -32.81 -81.06 -44.08
CA GLU A 842 -32.76 -82.52 -43.96
C GLU A 842 -34.16 -83.15 -43.84
N ILE A 843 -35.07 -82.53 -43.07
CA ILE A 843 -36.46 -82.98 -42.96
C ILE A 843 -37.17 -82.97 -44.32
N HIS A 844 -37.06 -81.87 -45.08
CA HIS A 844 -37.69 -81.76 -46.40
C HIS A 844 -37.17 -82.80 -47.39
N HIS A 845 -35.85 -83.03 -47.41
CA HIS A 845 -35.25 -84.08 -48.23
C HIS A 845 -35.76 -85.48 -47.84
N ARG A 846 -35.93 -85.77 -46.55
CA ARG A 846 -36.47 -87.05 -46.08
C ARG A 846 -37.93 -87.25 -46.46
N ILE A 847 -38.77 -86.22 -46.37
CA ILE A 847 -40.18 -86.32 -46.78
C ILE A 847 -40.28 -86.67 -48.27
N LYS A 848 -39.50 -86.00 -49.12
CA LYS A 848 -39.41 -86.31 -50.55
C LYS A 848 -38.98 -87.77 -50.78
N ASN A 849 -37.90 -88.21 -50.12
CA ASN A 849 -37.39 -89.58 -50.27
C ASN A 849 -38.42 -90.62 -49.82
N ASN A 850 -39.11 -90.39 -48.69
CA ASN A 850 -40.14 -91.29 -48.18
C ASN A 850 -41.33 -91.41 -49.14
N LEU A 851 -41.80 -90.30 -49.72
CA LEU A 851 -42.87 -90.33 -50.72
C LEU A 851 -42.45 -91.06 -52.00
N GLN A 852 -41.18 -90.93 -52.42
CA GLN A 852 -40.63 -91.69 -53.55
C GLN A 852 -40.60 -93.20 -53.28
N VAL A 853 -40.21 -93.63 -52.07
CA VAL A 853 -40.23 -95.04 -51.67
C VAL A 853 -41.64 -95.60 -51.70
N VAL A 854 -42.62 -94.85 -51.16
CA VAL A 854 -44.04 -95.26 -51.19
C VAL A 854 -44.56 -95.37 -52.62
N SER A 855 -44.24 -94.42 -53.50
CA SER A 855 -44.59 -94.51 -54.92
C SER A 855 -43.97 -95.74 -55.59
N GLY A 856 -42.68 -96.02 -55.33
CA GLY A 856 -41.98 -97.20 -55.86
C GLY A 856 -42.62 -98.51 -55.42
N LEU A 857 -42.99 -98.64 -54.14
CA LEU A 857 -43.69 -99.81 -53.62
C LEU A 857 -45.06 -100.00 -54.29
N LEU A 858 -45.84 -98.93 -54.45
CA LEU A 858 -47.13 -98.97 -55.14
C LEU A 858 -46.99 -99.37 -56.62
N SER A 859 -45.95 -98.89 -57.29
CA SER A 859 -45.61 -99.27 -58.67
C SER A 859 -45.28 -100.76 -58.79
N ILE A 860 -44.45 -101.30 -57.88
CA ILE A 860 -44.12 -102.73 -57.85
C ILE A 860 -45.37 -103.59 -57.60
N GLN A 861 -46.22 -103.19 -56.65
CA GLN A 861 -47.48 -103.88 -56.37
C GLN A 861 -48.44 -103.82 -57.58
N ALA A 862 -48.51 -102.68 -58.27
CA ALA A 862 -49.31 -102.53 -59.49
C ALA A 862 -48.77 -103.39 -60.64
N PHE A 863 -47.45 -103.49 -60.78
CA PHE A 863 -46.81 -104.33 -61.80
C PHE A 863 -47.10 -105.82 -61.58
N ASN A 864 -46.99 -106.29 -60.33
CA ASN A 864 -47.16 -107.69 -59.94
C ASN A 864 -48.63 -108.14 -59.82
N SER A 865 -49.59 -107.21 -59.79
CA SER A 865 -51.03 -107.55 -59.75
C SER A 865 -51.53 -108.06 -61.10
N THR A 866 -52.08 -109.28 -61.12
CA THR A 866 -52.76 -109.88 -62.29
C THR A 866 -54.22 -109.43 -62.43
N ASN A 867 -54.81 -108.83 -61.38
CA ASN A 867 -56.15 -108.25 -61.42
C ASN A 867 -56.11 -106.84 -62.06
N PRO A 868 -56.77 -106.61 -63.20
CA PRO A 868 -56.74 -105.34 -63.92
C PRO A 868 -57.39 -104.18 -63.14
N GLU A 869 -58.43 -104.46 -62.34
CA GLU A 869 -59.08 -103.44 -61.49
C GLU A 869 -58.16 -103.02 -60.33
N LEU A 870 -57.51 -103.98 -59.67
CA LEU A 870 -56.55 -103.69 -58.60
C LEU A 870 -55.32 -102.95 -59.13
N LYS A 871 -54.82 -103.34 -60.31
CA LYS A 871 -53.72 -102.66 -60.99
C LYS A 871 -54.05 -101.21 -61.32
N SER A 872 -55.25 -100.94 -61.80
CA SER A 872 -55.73 -99.57 -62.05
C SER A 872 -55.82 -98.76 -60.75
N LYS A 873 -56.38 -99.32 -59.67
CA LYS A 873 -56.47 -98.65 -58.35
C LYS A 873 -55.10 -98.37 -57.72
N LEU A 874 -54.13 -99.27 -57.90
CA LEU A 874 -52.76 -99.08 -57.41
C LEU A 874 -52.01 -98.02 -58.23
N LYS A 875 -52.16 -98.00 -59.56
CA LYS A 875 -51.64 -96.90 -60.40
C LYS A 875 -52.26 -95.55 -60.06
N ASP A 876 -53.56 -95.52 -59.77
CA ASP A 876 -54.24 -94.32 -59.31
C ASP A 876 -53.71 -93.84 -57.94
N SER A 877 -53.40 -94.77 -57.04
CA SER A 877 -52.81 -94.45 -55.73
C SER A 877 -51.35 -93.96 -55.89
N GLN A 878 -50.58 -94.57 -56.79
CA GLN A 878 -49.23 -94.15 -57.12
C GLN A 878 -49.21 -92.72 -57.68
N GLY A 879 -50.05 -92.43 -58.67
CA GLY A 879 -50.13 -91.09 -59.27
C GLY A 879 -50.51 -90.00 -58.27
N ARG A 880 -51.31 -90.33 -57.25
CA ARG A 880 -51.63 -89.41 -56.14
C ARG A 880 -50.42 -89.15 -55.25
N ILE A 881 -49.65 -90.17 -54.88
CA ILE A 881 -48.42 -90.01 -54.10
C ILE A 881 -47.37 -89.19 -54.87
N GLU A 882 -47.24 -89.42 -56.18
CA GLU A 882 -46.36 -88.63 -57.04
C GLU A 882 -46.80 -87.18 -57.15
N SER A 883 -48.11 -86.93 -57.25
CA SER A 883 -48.66 -85.57 -57.26
C SER A 883 -48.40 -84.84 -55.93
N ILE A 884 -48.58 -85.52 -54.79
CA ILE A 884 -48.27 -84.97 -53.45
C ILE A 884 -46.77 -84.67 -53.34
N ALA A 885 -45.91 -85.57 -53.80
CA ALA A 885 -44.46 -85.36 -53.80
C ALA A 885 -44.03 -84.20 -54.73
N GLY A 886 -44.70 -84.04 -55.87
CA GLY A 886 -44.50 -82.93 -56.80
C GLY A 886 -44.89 -81.59 -56.18
N ILE A 887 -46.09 -81.51 -55.60
CA ILE A 887 -46.60 -80.33 -54.88
C ILE A 887 -45.71 -79.97 -53.69
N HIS A 888 -45.29 -80.95 -52.90
CA HIS A 888 -44.36 -80.74 -51.79
C HIS A 888 -43.02 -80.16 -52.27
N ASN A 889 -42.51 -80.56 -53.45
CA ASN A 889 -41.28 -79.96 -53.98
C ASN A 889 -41.46 -78.52 -54.49
N ILE A 890 -42.67 -78.14 -54.93
CA ILE A 890 -42.96 -76.77 -55.36
C ILE A 890 -43.04 -75.84 -54.15
N LEU A 891 -43.74 -76.27 -53.09
CA LEU A 891 -43.95 -75.46 -51.88
C LEU A 891 -42.67 -75.16 -51.08
N TYR A 892 -41.62 -75.97 -51.24
CA TYR A 892 -40.35 -75.83 -50.52
C TYR A 892 -39.15 -75.49 -51.43
N LYS A 893 -39.41 -74.97 -52.64
CA LYS A 893 -38.38 -74.67 -53.65
C LYS A 893 -37.74 -73.27 -53.52
N GLY A 894 -38.23 -72.42 -52.62
CA GLY A 894 -37.70 -71.08 -52.33
C GLY A 894 -37.09 -70.98 -50.93
N ASP A 895 -36.06 -70.16 -50.78
CA ASP A 895 -35.43 -69.89 -49.48
C ASP A 895 -36.43 -69.23 -48.52
N SER A 896 -36.82 -69.98 -47.47
CA SER A 896 -37.35 -69.47 -46.21
C SER A 896 -38.36 -68.31 -46.28
N GLN A 897 -39.48 -68.49 -46.99
CA GLN A 897 -40.66 -67.64 -46.79
C GLN A 897 -41.74 -68.43 -46.04
N GLU A 898 -42.20 -67.90 -44.90
CA GLU A 898 -43.29 -68.49 -44.11
C GLU A 898 -44.63 -68.46 -44.85
N ASP A 899 -44.76 -67.54 -45.83
CA ASP A 899 -45.96 -67.30 -46.63
C ASP A 899 -45.69 -67.48 -48.13
N VAL A 900 -46.64 -68.09 -48.84
CA VAL A 900 -46.58 -68.40 -50.27
C VAL A 900 -47.62 -67.59 -51.03
N LEU A 901 -47.22 -66.91 -52.11
CA LEU A 901 -48.12 -66.21 -53.02
C LEU A 901 -49.02 -67.21 -53.77
N VAL A 902 -50.33 -67.08 -53.61
CA VAL A 902 -51.31 -68.04 -54.16
C VAL A 902 -51.30 -68.05 -55.68
N GLU A 903 -51.11 -66.91 -56.34
CA GLU A 903 -51.09 -66.82 -57.81
C GLU A 903 -49.91 -67.59 -58.43
N GLU A 904 -48.70 -67.38 -57.94
CA GLU A 904 -47.49 -68.08 -58.41
C GLU A 904 -47.66 -69.60 -58.22
N TYR A 905 -48.16 -69.96 -57.05
CA TYR A 905 -48.34 -71.35 -56.68
C TYR A 905 -49.44 -72.08 -57.47
N PHE A 906 -50.59 -71.44 -57.73
CA PHE A 906 -51.65 -72.01 -58.57
C PHE A 906 -51.16 -72.20 -60.01
N ASN A 907 -50.39 -71.25 -60.53
CA ASN A 907 -49.76 -71.37 -61.84
C ASN A 907 -48.79 -72.56 -61.91
N ASP A 908 -48.01 -72.81 -60.86
CA ASP A 908 -47.10 -73.95 -60.79
C ASP A 908 -47.84 -75.30 -60.75
N ILE A 909 -48.91 -75.43 -59.96
CA ILE A 909 -49.75 -76.65 -59.96
C ILE A 909 -50.36 -76.88 -61.34
N ILE A 910 -50.89 -75.85 -61.98
CA ILE A 910 -51.53 -75.96 -63.29
C ILE A 910 -50.50 -76.34 -64.35
N THR A 911 -49.30 -75.73 -64.31
CA THR A 911 -48.19 -76.05 -65.20
C THR A 911 -47.74 -77.49 -65.02
N TYR A 912 -47.62 -77.96 -63.77
CA TYR A 912 -47.33 -79.35 -63.47
C TYR A 912 -48.41 -80.29 -64.03
N ASN A 913 -49.70 -80.01 -63.80
CA ASN A 913 -50.79 -80.83 -64.30
C ASN A 913 -50.90 -80.84 -65.84
N LYS A 914 -50.54 -79.74 -66.52
CA LYS A 914 -50.44 -79.70 -68.00
C LYS A 914 -49.43 -80.71 -68.53
N THR A 915 -48.39 -81.06 -67.77
CA THR A 915 -47.41 -82.09 -68.19
C THR A 915 -47.90 -83.53 -68.00
N LEU A 916 -48.90 -83.74 -67.13
CA LEU A 916 -49.37 -85.08 -66.76
C LEU A 916 -50.50 -85.61 -67.66
N PHE A 917 -51.35 -84.73 -68.18
CA PHE A 917 -52.53 -85.12 -68.96
C PHE A 917 -52.37 -84.80 -70.45
N THR A 918 -52.91 -85.66 -71.32
CA THR A 918 -52.77 -85.56 -72.78
C THR A 918 -53.82 -84.66 -73.44
N ILE A 919 -54.94 -84.39 -72.75
CA ILE A 919 -56.01 -83.53 -73.26
C ILE A 919 -55.65 -82.06 -72.97
N PRO A 920 -55.51 -81.20 -74.01
CA PRO A 920 -55.23 -79.78 -73.78
C PRO A 920 -56.48 -79.09 -73.21
N VAL A 921 -56.33 -78.48 -72.03
CA VAL A 921 -57.39 -77.74 -71.33
C VAL A 921 -56.98 -76.26 -71.22
N ALA A 922 -57.91 -75.36 -71.56
CA ALA A 922 -57.71 -73.93 -71.33
C ALA A 922 -58.00 -73.58 -69.85
N TYR A 923 -57.06 -72.90 -69.19
CA TYR A 923 -57.23 -72.45 -67.81
C TYR A 923 -57.45 -70.94 -67.78
N VAL A 924 -58.54 -70.50 -67.14
CA VAL A 924 -58.84 -69.08 -66.91
C VAL A 924 -58.70 -68.80 -65.42
N LEU A 925 -57.72 -67.96 -65.07
CA LEU A 925 -57.40 -67.61 -63.69
C LEU A 925 -57.85 -66.19 -63.38
N ASP A 926 -58.47 -66.02 -62.22
CA ASP A 926 -58.87 -64.73 -61.67
C ASP A 926 -58.59 -64.72 -60.17
N ILE A 927 -57.33 -64.48 -59.82
CA ILE A 927 -56.74 -64.65 -58.49
C ILE A 927 -56.31 -63.27 -57.98
N ASP A 928 -56.71 -62.91 -56.76
CA ASP A 928 -56.21 -61.72 -56.08
C ASP A 928 -54.81 -61.96 -55.48
N ASP A 929 -54.04 -60.89 -55.27
CA ASP A 929 -52.73 -60.94 -54.62
C ASP A 929 -52.88 -61.29 -53.12
N VAL A 930 -52.78 -62.59 -52.81
CA VAL A 930 -52.94 -63.15 -51.47
C VAL A 930 -51.79 -64.10 -51.18
N SER A 931 -51.14 -63.91 -50.02
CA SER A 931 -50.19 -64.87 -49.47
C SER A 931 -50.84 -65.73 -48.39
N LEU A 932 -50.50 -67.02 -48.37
CA LEU A 932 -50.94 -67.98 -47.35
C LEU A 932 -49.75 -68.62 -46.67
N SER A 933 -49.84 -68.78 -45.35
CA SER A 933 -48.90 -69.57 -44.57
C SER A 933 -48.90 -71.04 -45.03
N MET A 934 -47.77 -71.72 -44.87
CA MET A 934 -47.57 -73.08 -45.40
C MET A 934 -48.60 -74.12 -44.91
N ASP A 935 -49.11 -73.97 -43.68
CA ASP A 935 -50.15 -74.81 -43.10
C ASP A 935 -51.52 -74.66 -43.79
N LYS A 936 -51.79 -73.51 -44.43
CA LYS A 936 -52.98 -73.23 -45.25
C LYS A 936 -52.73 -73.44 -46.75
N ALA A 937 -51.51 -73.22 -47.21
CA ALA A 937 -51.14 -73.42 -48.61
C ALA A 937 -51.18 -74.91 -49.01
N ILE A 938 -50.69 -75.82 -48.16
CA ILE A 938 -50.64 -77.28 -48.44
C ILE A 938 -52.04 -77.91 -48.63
N PRO A 939 -53.05 -77.66 -47.79
CA PRO A 939 -54.37 -78.25 -48.00
C PRO A 939 -55.09 -77.64 -49.22
N LEU A 940 -54.92 -76.34 -49.47
CA LEU A 940 -55.51 -75.65 -50.63
C LEU A 940 -54.92 -76.18 -51.94
N ALA A 941 -53.61 -76.35 -51.96
CA ALA A 941 -52.84 -76.99 -53.02
C ALA A 941 -53.38 -78.35 -53.44
N LEU A 942 -53.54 -79.24 -52.46
CA LEU A 942 -54.02 -80.59 -52.68
C LEU A 942 -55.48 -80.57 -53.15
N THR A 943 -56.29 -79.65 -52.64
CA THR A 943 -57.68 -79.45 -53.08
C THR A 943 -57.74 -79.08 -54.57
N LEU A 944 -56.97 -78.07 -54.99
CA LEU A 944 -56.92 -77.64 -56.40
C LEU A 944 -56.43 -78.78 -57.32
N ASN A 945 -55.39 -79.50 -56.92
CA ASN A 945 -54.86 -80.62 -57.69
C ASN A 945 -55.88 -81.76 -57.86
N GLU A 946 -56.60 -82.10 -56.80
CA GLU A 946 -57.66 -83.12 -56.85
C GLU A 946 -58.84 -82.70 -57.72
N LEU A 947 -59.22 -81.42 -57.68
CA LEU A 947 -60.25 -80.86 -58.55
C LEU A 947 -59.86 -80.94 -60.02
N ILE A 948 -58.65 -80.49 -60.38
CA ILE A 948 -58.11 -80.58 -61.74
C ILE A 948 -58.09 -82.05 -62.23
N ASN A 949 -57.60 -82.98 -61.40
CA ASN A 949 -57.53 -84.40 -61.75
C ASN A 949 -58.94 -85.00 -61.98
N ASN A 950 -59.91 -84.65 -61.14
CA ASN A 950 -61.30 -85.08 -61.31
C ASN A 950 -61.88 -84.59 -62.63
N SER A 951 -61.67 -83.33 -63.00
CA SER A 951 -62.16 -82.79 -64.28
C SER A 951 -61.47 -83.46 -65.48
N HIS A 952 -60.16 -83.70 -65.44
CA HIS A 952 -59.48 -84.47 -66.50
C HIS A 952 -60.00 -85.89 -66.66
N LYS A 953 -60.28 -86.59 -65.55
CA LYS A 953 -60.76 -87.98 -65.58
C LYS A 953 -62.22 -88.10 -66.03
N HIS A 954 -63.07 -87.14 -65.64
CA HIS A 954 -64.53 -87.31 -65.70
C HIS A 954 -65.25 -86.27 -66.58
N ALA A 955 -64.73 -85.05 -66.71
CA ALA A 955 -65.46 -83.94 -67.34
C ALA A 955 -65.21 -83.81 -68.86
N PHE A 956 -64.01 -84.18 -69.36
CA PHE A 956 -63.55 -83.76 -70.69
C PHE A 956 -63.54 -84.82 -71.79
N GLN A 957 -64.03 -86.04 -71.55
CA GLN A 957 -63.93 -87.14 -72.54
C GLN A 957 -64.67 -86.87 -73.86
N ASN A 958 -65.70 -86.00 -73.86
CA ASN A 958 -66.55 -85.69 -75.03
C ASN A 958 -66.74 -84.17 -75.27
N ILE A 959 -65.76 -83.33 -74.91
CA ILE A 959 -65.84 -81.87 -75.07
C ILE A 959 -64.77 -81.39 -76.06
N GLU A 960 -65.18 -80.69 -77.13
CA GLU A 960 -64.24 -80.19 -78.16
C GLU A 960 -63.29 -79.10 -77.63
N ALA A 961 -63.75 -78.26 -76.69
CA ALA A 961 -62.95 -77.19 -76.08
C ALA A 961 -63.01 -77.24 -74.54
N PRO A 962 -62.24 -78.13 -73.89
CA PRO A 962 -62.20 -78.23 -72.42
C PRO A 962 -61.67 -76.95 -71.76
N GLN A 963 -62.36 -76.47 -70.72
CA GLN A 963 -62.01 -75.27 -69.97
C GLN A 963 -62.20 -75.46 -68.47
N ILE A 964 -61.23 -74.98 -67.69
CA ILE A 964 -61.32 -74.85 -66.23
C ILE A 964 -61.18 -73.37 -65.87
N LYS A 965 -62.11 -72.86 -65.08
CA LYS A 965 -62.04 -71.52 -64.48
C LYS A 965 -61.73 -71.67 -62.99
N VAL A 966 -60.72 -70.95 -62.54
CA VAL A 966 -60.34 -70.88 -61.13
C VAL A 966 -60.30 -69.42 -60.71
N SER A 967 -61.05 -69.07 -59.67
CA SER A 967 -61.01 -67.75 -59.06
C SER A 967 -60.67 -67.85 -57.58
N PHE A 968 -59.89 -66.90 -57.08
CA PHE A 968 -59.52 -66.82 -55.69
C PHE A 968 -59.58 -65.36 -55.25
N LYS A 969 -60.68 -64.99 -54.59
CA LYS A 969 -60.98 -63.59 -54.25
C LYS A 969 -60.95 -63.34 -52.76
N LYS A 970 -60.35 -62.22 -52.36
CA LYS A 970 -60.27 -61.82 -50.95
C LYS A 970 -61.31 -60.74 -50.65
N ASP A 971 -62.18 -61.03 -49.69
CA ASP A 971 -63.07 -60.05 -49.07
C ASP A 971 -62.77 -60.02 -47.56
N LYS A 972 -61.98 -59.02 -47.15
CA LYS A 972 -61.44 -58.86 -45.79
C LYS A 972 -60.66 -60.10 -45.32
N ASP A 973 -61.14 -60.79 -44.29
CA ASP A 973 -60.51 -61.99 -43.70
C ASP A 973 -61.05 -63.30 -44.29
N ILE A 974 -61.93 -63.22 -45.29
CA ILE A 974 -62.49 -64.39 -45.97
C ILE A 974 -61.95 -64.42 -47.39
N VAL A 975 -61.36 -65.55 -47.78
CA VAL A 975 -61.01 -65.83 -49.17
C VAL A 975 -61.98 -66.84 -49.74
N VAL A 976 -62.44 -66.58 -50.96
CA VAL A 976 -63.37 -67.43 -51.69
C VAL A 976 -62.61 -68.08 -52.83
N PHE A 977 -62.38 -69.39 -52.69
CA PHE A 977 -61.85 -70.23 -53.75
C PHE A 977 -63.01 -70.80 -54.56
N ASP A 978 -63.08 -70.44 -55.83
CA ASP A 978 -64.15 -70.80 -56.75
C ASP A 978 -63.55 -71.59 -57.93
N TYR A 979 -64.02 -72.82 -58.12
CA TYR A 979 -63.56 -73.73 -59.18
C TYR A 979 -64.75 -74.20 -60.02
N GLN A 980 -64.64 -74.03 -61.34
CA GLN A 980 -65.66 -74.43 -62.29
C GLN A 980 -65.05 -75.09 -63.53
N ASP A 981 -65.58 -76.22 -63.96
CA ASP A 981 -65.30 -76.80 -65.27
C ASP A 981 -66.47 -76.63 -66.24
N ASN A 982 -66.23 -76.84 -67.53
CA ASN A 982 -67.27 -76.82 -68.57
C ASN A 982 -67.74 -78.23 -68.98
N GLY A 983 -67.52 -79.23 -68.11
CA GLY A 983 -67.88 -80.64 -68.27
C GLY A 983 -69.37 -80.97 -68.27
N GLU A 984 -69.74 -82.19 -68.67
CA GLU A 984 -71.04 -82.77 -68.29
C GLU A 984 -70.97 -83.33 -66.86
N PHE A 985 -71.75 -82.78 -65.92
CA PHE A 985 -71.87 -83.32 -64.57
C PHE A 985 -73.15 -84.15 -64.40
N LYS A 986 -73.01 -85.46 -64.10
CA LYS A 986 -74.16 -86.36 -63.84
C LYS A 986 -74.30 -86.61 -62.33
N VAL A 987 -75.35 -86.07 -61.70
CA VAL A 987 -75.70 -86.39 -60.31
C VAL A 987 -76.16 -87.85 -60.26
N LYS A 988 -75.35 -88.74 -59.67
CA LYS A 988 -75.77 -90.12 -59.37
C LYS A 988 -76.53 -90.13 -58.04
N THR A 989 -77.78 -90.58 -58.08
CA THR A 989 -78.61 -90.92 -56.92
C THR A 989 -78.07 -92.19 -56.25
N GLU A 990 -77.60 -92.04 -55.00
CA GLU A 990 -77.21 -93.06 -54.00
C GLU A 990 -75.91 -93.90 -54.18
N GLU A 991 -75.13 -93.92 -53.08
CA GLU A 991 -74.00 -94.78 -52.66
C GLU A 991 -72.62 -94.79 -53.37
N ARG A 992 -71.75 -93.86 -52.91
CA ARG A 992 -70.36 -94.02 -52.42
C ARG A 992 -69.56 -92.77 -52.80
N VAL A 993 -69.27 -91.91 -51.82
CA VAL A 993 -68.34 -90.77 -51.99
C VAL A 993 -67.00 -91.30 -52.49
N SER A 994 -66.57 -90.82 -53.66
CA SER A 994 -65.29 -91.20 -54.26
C SER A 994 -64.13 -90.81 -53.34
N MET A 995 -63.01 -91.54 -53.40
CA MET A 995 -61.83 -91.23 -52.59
C MET A 995 -61.32 -89.80 -52.83
N GLY A 996 -61.38 -89.30 -54.07
CA GLY A 996 -61.01 -87.92 -54.40
C GLY A 996 -61.88 -86.89 -53.69
N MET A 997 -63.19 -87.12 -53.62
CA MET A 997 -64.09 -86.21 -52.89
C MET A 997 -63.91 -86.28 -51.37
N LYS A 998 -63.49 -87.43 -50.82
CA LYS A 998 -63.09 -87.53 -49.41
C LYS A 998 -61.84 -86.71 -49.12
N ILE A 999 -60.84 -86.72 -50.01
CA ILE A 999 -59.62 -85.90 -49.85
C ILE A 999 -59.98 -84.42 -49.91
N ILE A 1000 -60.78 -84.00 -50.89
CA ILE A 1000 -61.26 -82.61 -50.99
C ILE A 1000 -61.94 -82.18 -49.67
N ASN A 1001 -62.86 -82.98 -49.14
CA ASN A 1001 -63.54 -82.65 -47.89
C ASN A 1001 -62.61 -82.63 -46.66
N MET A 1002 -61.63 -83.54 -46.59
CA MET A 1002 -60.62 -83.54 -45.54
C MET A 1002 -59.75 -82.28 -45.57
N MET A 1003 -59.32 -81.87 -46.77
CA MET A 1003 -58.50 -80.67 -46.95
C MET A 1003 -59.30 -79.39 -46.67
N ILE A 1004 -60.55 -79.31 -47.12
CA ILE A 1004 -61.46 -78.20 -46.77
C ILE A 1004 -61.66 -78.10 -45.25
N SER A 1005 -61.78 -79.24 -44.55
CA SER A 1005 -61.85 -79.26 -43.09
C SER A 1005 -60.55 -78.78 -42.42
N GLN A 1006 -59.38 -79.10 -42.97
CA GLN A 1006 -58.09 -78.57 -42.47
C GLN A 1006 -57.97 -77.06 -42.68
N LEU A 1007 -58.50 -76.56 -43.80
CA LEU A 1007 -58.63 -75.12 -44.08
C LEU A 1007 -59.69 -74.44 -43.20
N LYS A 1008 -60.47 -75.21 -42.42
CA LYS A 1008 -61.67 -74.74 -41.70
C LYS A 1008 -62.64 -73.99 -42.62
N GLY A 1009 -62.75 -74.44 -43.87
CA GLY A 1009 -63.54 -73.78 -44.91
C GLY A 1009 -64.99 -74.26 -44.98
N GLU A 1010 -65.90 -73.40 -45.41
CA GLU A 1010 -67.29 -73.71 -45.73
C GLU A 1010 -67.43 -73.98 -47.23
N VAL A 1011 -68.08 -75.07 -47.63
CA VAL A 1011 -68.20 -75.50 -49.03
C VAL A 1011 -69.63 -75.38 -49.54
N GLU A 1012 -69.78 -74.88 -50.76
CA GLU A 1012 -71.03 -74.75 -51.49
C GLU A 1012 -70.86 -75.37 -52.89
N TYR A 1013 -71.72 -76.32 -53.26
CA TYR A 1013 -71.71 -76.96 -54.59
C TYR A 1013 -72.83 -76.35 -55.46
N LEU A 1014 -72.45 -75.74 -56.58
CA LEU A 1014 -73.35 -74.98 -57.47
C LEU A 1014 -73.58 -75.71 -58.81
N THR A 1015 -73.69 -77.04 -58.76
CA THR A 1015 -73.68 -77.92 -59.94
C THR A 1015 -75.05 -78.02 -60.63
N GLU A 1016 -75.29 -77.26 -61.70
CA GLU A 1016 -76.52 -77.38 -62.53
C GLU A 1016 -76.30 -78.19 -63.83
N LYS A 1017 -75.24 -77.88 -64.59
CA LYS A 1017 -74.89 -78.57 -65.85
C LYS A 1017 -73.43 -79.02 -65.91
N SER A 1018 -72.53 -78.28 -65.27
CA SER A 1018 -71.11 -78.59 -65.13
C SER A 1018 -70.69 -78.60 -63.66
N PHE A 1019 -69.46 -79.06 -63.36
CA PHE A 1019 -69.01 -79.11 -61.98
C PHE A 1019 -68.56 -77.73 -61.51
N HIS A 1020 -69.13 -77.26 -60.39
CA HIS A 1020 -68.87 -75.95 -59.80
C HIS A 1020 -68.86 -76.07 -58.27
N ILE A 1021 -67.76 -75.68 -57.65
CA ILE A 1021 -67.56 -75.68 -56.20
C ILE A 1021 -67.00 -74.33 -55.74
N LYS A 1022 -67.59 -73.78 -54.68
CA LYS A 1022 -67.10 -72.59 -53.97
C LYS A 1022 -66.74 -72.95 -52.54
N ILE A 1023 -65.56 -72.54 -52.10
CA ILE A 1023 -65.03 -72.79 -50.76
C ILE A 1023 -64.65 -71.45 -50.13
N LYS A 1024 -65.29 -71.11 -49.01
CA LYS A 1024 -65.00 -69.91 -48.21
C LYS A 1024 -64.06 -70.26 -47.07
N ILE A 1025 -62.90 -69.65 -47.01
CA ILE A 1025 -61.84 -69.92 -46.02
C ILE A 1025 -61.63 -68.67 -45.19
N ASN A 1026 -61.60 -68.79 -43.86
CA ASN A 1026 -61.29 -67.68 -42.97
C ASN A 1026 -59.79 -67.65 -42.66
N LEU A 1027 -59.12 -66.55 -42.99
CA LEU A 1027 -57.67 -66.39 -42.79
C LEU A 1027 -57.29 -66.16 -41.31
N SER A 1028 -58.23 -65.70 -40.47
CA SER A 1028 -58.00 -65.37 -39.06
C SER A 1028 -58.29 -66.52 -38.07
N LYS A 1029 -58.88 -67.63 -38.54
CA LYS A 1029 -59.13 -68.86 -37.78
C LYS A 1029 -58.25 -70.00 -38.29
#